data_AF-A0A3A8EHY7-F1
#
_entry.id   AF-A0A3A8EHY7-F1
#
_cell.length_a   1.000
_cell.length_b   1.000
_cell.length_c   1.000
_cell.angle_alpha   90.00
_cell.angle_beta   90.00
_cell.angle_gamma   90.00
#
_symmetry.space_group_name_H-M   'P 1'
#
loop_
_entity.id
_entity.type
_entity.pdbx_description
1 polymer ?
#
loop_
_entity_poly.entity_id
_entity_poly.type
_entity_poly.pdbx_seq_one_letter_code
_entity_poly.pdbx_strand_id
1 'polypeptide(L)'
;MHSAKPYGLSVEGGLLSERDSAFIDVSVRRFSDFKQAGSIESLRRTAYLPDGGYFVISDMAGIFKVLAYKRNDDRFSYTGFAKSYVPMLYSGCITDAKPQAEQGTGLLLSEQTRARLSGYGKREKPAKTLKLQRFNVSVNENIVNEFAPQNMNAVYMTTQYVQQRPTWYSGAMAEVMQIVGGYGMQDFERLPDNEFERAELALPEDLREAIEERIENNLLPAYSGIPPISGQFQYDYKFSNTDAVSFDSSGAPWLLKVNASGVWAMPMPCIPATATPEFYAWISEQGDSEILGILDRFGAMPSGEGFPESHNDFFAWHRAGAIIKVCDTADFYSFNAYTEACGWSFNLNGTEGINTCWGVNPDTGITIGYTYLLNASFMPAENRGMLGKVTMSQQDAQSAGPYLSALIPLLPAGTVKAASILYKLRRADSSMILSRLGQTVNEDEVNYWYNLTMEPIAKHSGNIRRYAEGYLYHNAAPKNQPQIKFPDTWFGACISFDFGAYQIVPASQRPNCDTIMYGYYIGDSIKTISYFVDWRSYQKEVVNNFEPVMMVGSWEQTEISGQSSPHGHFYISDLDLREIYDPVTITTKITGRDKGFDSQPFFAFDHFFSMSGSVWRNRYYTHETIVTRSNDQSLGVAVCIPYFMRNAALTASQKLQTSQSVSESLALHSITDPTSYRMWTYDFIFAWNNPLEKMTGVPYPKDGNPVWVEILRYAPSDANAFADQGPWLPNLPYDIRWLVHPSVHEWKQSGGGGPPKVHTYSISSSPPAKSSKAIYASIQDEPLLAVKDTRVTEYFLPSPDETGNYVVKDGCKAVFGSSEYANISESNERMRRIYWGYTSLADHSSAHHFIGVINE
;
A
#
# COMPACT_ATOMS: atom_id res chain seq x y z
N MET A 1 54.31 58.01 -4.65
CA MET A 1 54.04 56.57 -4.81
C MET A 1 54.83 56.09 -6.01
N HIS A 2 55.81 55.22 -5.80
CA HIS A 2 56.58 54.64 -6.89
C HIS A 2 55.71 53.65 -7.68
N SER A 3 55.95 53.55 -9.00
CA SER A 3 55.29 52.58 -9.88
C SER A 3 55.51 51.16 -9.38
N ALA A 4 54.49 50.30 -9.46
CA ALA A 4 54.56 48.92 -9.00
C ALA A 4 55.74 48.19 -9.67
N LYS A 5 56.68 47.69 -8.88
CA LYS A 5 57.78 46.84 -9.36
C LYS A 5 57.15 45.52 -9.85
N PRO A 6 57.41 45.09 -11.09
CA PRO A 6 56.91 43.81 -11.57
C PRO A 6 57.47 42.68 -10.70
N TYR A 7 56.62 41.73 -10.31
CA TYR A 7 56.96 40.61 -9.47
C TYR A 7 56.50 39.31 -10.13
N GLY A 8 57.24 38.21 -9.90
CA GLY A 8 56.78 36.89 -10.30
C GLY A 8 55.74 36.37 -9.31
N LEU A 9 54.51 36.10 -9.73
CA LEU A 9 53.48 35.46 -8.92
C LEU A 9 53.42 33.97 -9.27
N SER A 10 53.61 33.12 -8.27
CA SER A 10 53.35 31.68 -8.37
C SER A 10 52.28 31.31 -7.37
N VAL A 11 51.24 30.61 -7.80
CA VAL A 11 50.15 30.14 -6.95
C VAL A 11 50.26 28.62 -6.84
N GLU A 12 50.36 28.13 -5.61
CA GLU A 12 50.31 26.71 -5.28
C GLU A 12 49.00 26.43 -4.53
N GLY A 13 48.22 25.47 -5.02
CA GLY A 13 47.08 24.93 -4.29
C GLY A 13 45.71 25.61 -4.48
N GLY A 14 45.33 26.05 -5.68
CA GLY A 14 44.00 26.64 -5.96
C GLY A 14 44.08 27.93 -6.78
N LEU A 15 42.95 28.63 -6.96
CA LEU A 15 42.88 29.93 -7.65
C LEU A 15 42.79 31.09 -6.65
N LEU A 16 43.45 32.21 -6.97
CA LEU A 16 43.29 33.46 -6.23
C LEU A 16 41.98 34.13 -6.64
N SER A 17 41.18 34.56 -5.66
CA SER A 17 40.03 35.41 -5.95
C SER A 17 40.49 36.81 -6.40
N GLU A 18 39.57 37.62 -6.91
CA GLU A 18 39.84 39.04 -7.18
C GLU A 18 40.23 39.80 -5.90
N ARG A 19 39.64 39.43 -4.76
CA ARG A 19 39.93 40.03 -3.45
C ARG A 19 41.32 39.66 -2.95
N ASP A 20 41.72 38.40 -3.13
CA ASP A 20 43.06 37.91 -2.79
C ASP A 20 44.12 38.59 -3.66
N SER A 21 43.86 38.69 -4.97
CA SER A 21 44.76 39.34 -5.93
C SER A 21 44.96 40.82 -5.59
N ALA A 22 43.87 41.54 -5.28
CA ALA A 22 43.93 42.93 -4.84
C ALA A 22 44.68 43.10 -3.51
N PHE A 23 44.50 42.18 -2.56
CA PHE A 23 45.19 42.20 -1.28
C PHE A 23 46.69 41.92 -1.41
N ILE A 24 47.08 40.98 -2.27
CA ILE A 24 48.48 40.71 -2.62
C ILE A 24 49.10 41.96 -3.20
N ASP A 25 48.48 42.60 -4.19
CA ASP A 25 49.02 43.82 -4.83
C ASP A 25 49.25 44.96 -3.84
N VAL A 26 48.30 45.20 -2.94
CA VAL A 26 48.45 46.24 -1.90
C VAL A 26 49.58 45.89 -0.93
N SER A 27 49.70 44.61 -0.55
CA SER A 27 50.72 44.13 0.38
C SER A 27 52.12 44.17 -0.22
N VAL A 28 52.24 43.85 -1.52
CA VAL A 28 53.47 43.91 -2.31
C VAL A 28 53.96 45.35 -2.43
N ARG A 29 53.07 46.31 -2.74
CA ARG A 29 53.45 47.74 -2.80
C ARG A 29 54.00 48.25 -1.47
N ARG A 30 53.29 47.97 -0.35
CA ARG A 30 53.74 48.34 1.00
C ARG A 30 55.08 47.69 1.36
N PHE A 31 55.28 46.44 0.94
CA PHE A 31 56.52 45.70 1.16
C PHE A 31 57.70 46.31 0.39
N SER A 32 57.51 46.68 -0.88
CA SER A 32 58.53 47.36 -1.69
C SER A 32 58.88 48.74 -1.14
N ASP A 33 57.89 49.54 -0.76
CA ASP A 33 58.09 50.87 -0.18
C ASP A 33 58.90 50.77 1.12
N PHE A 34 58.58 49.80 1.99
CA PHE A 34 59.30 49.58 3.24
C PHE A 34 60.76 49.15 3.01
N LYS A 35 61.01 48.24 2.07
CA LYS A 35 62.38 47.80 1.75
C LYS A 35 63.25 48.95 1.22
N GLN A 36 62.69 49.80 0.34
CA GLN A 36 63.39 50.96 -0.21
C GLN A 36 63.64 52.04 0.84
N ALA A 37 62.64 52.37 1.66
CA ALA A 37 62.79 53.36 2.73
C ALA A 37 63.78 52.90 3.82
N GLY A 38 63.85 51.58 4.07
CA GLY A 38 64.74 50.99 5.07
C GLY A 38 66.15 50.64 4.58
N SER A 39 66.47 50.83 3.29
CA SER A 39 67.75 50.41 2.68
C SER A 39 68.14 48.94 2.98
N ILE A 40 67.17 48.04 3.01
CA ILE A 40 67.37 46.64 3.39
C ILE A 40 67.72 45.82 2.14
N GLU A 41 68.83 45.09 2.17
CA GLU A 41 69.31 44.30 1.02
C GLU A 41 68.39 43.12 0.69
N SER A 42 67.85 42.46 1.71
CA SER A 42 67.00 41.27 1.60
C SER A 42 65.81 41.36 2.55
N LEU A 43 64.61 41.05 2.07
CA LEU A 43 63.40 41.08 2.89
C LEU A 43 62.49 39.92 2.48
N ARG A 44 61.83 39.32 3.48
CA ARG A 44 60.79 38.31 3.29
C ARG A 44 59.64 38.58 4.26
N ARG A 45 58.41 38.44 3.80
CA ARG A 45 57.21 38.62 4.64
C ARG A 45 56.15 37.59 4.27
N THR A 46 55.50 37.04 5.27
CA THR A 46 54.34 36.15 5.12
C THR A 46 53.09 36.91 5.56
N ALA A 47 52.00 36.76 4.83
CA ALA A 47 50.69 37.33 5.18
C ALA A 47 49.58 36.34 4.80
N TYR A 48 48.47 36.36 5.55
CA TYR A 48 47.31 35.54 5.27
C TYR A 48 46.45 36.17 4.17
N LEU A 49 45.87 35.33 3.30
CA LEU A 49 44.95 35.77 2.26
C LEU A 49 43.54 35.99 2.87
N PRO A 50 42.79 37.01 2.40
CA PRO A 50 41.42 37.28 2.84
C PRO A 50 40.49 36.06 2.70
N ASP A 51 40.63 35.29 1.61
CA ASP A 51 39.74 34.16 1.33
C ASP A 51 40.42 32.81 1.67
N GLY A 52 41.31 32.82 2.66
CA GLY A 52 42.00 31.63 3.15
C GLY A 52 43.27 31.25 2.38
N GLY A 53 44.23 30.68 3.12
CA GLY A 53 45.60 30.46 2.64
C GLY A 53 46.55 31.56 3.11
N TYR A 54 47.78 31.54 2.61
CA TYR A 54 48.78 32.55 2.91
C TYR A 54 49.68 32.78 1.72
N PHE A 55 50.35 33.93 1.67
CA PHE A 55 51.34 34.22 0.65
C PHE A 55 52.63 34.75 1.26
N VAL A 56 53.72 34.47 0.56
CA VAL A 56 55.07 34.82 0.95
C VAL A 56 55.64 35.75 -0.10
N ILE A 57 55.93 36.98 0.29
CA ILE A 57 56.64 37.96 -0.51
C ILE A 57 58.14 37.81 -0.22
N SER A 58 58.97 37.70 -1.25
CA SER A 58 60.42 37.65 -1.13
C SER A 58 61.09 38.55 -2.17
N ASP A 59 61.94 39.47 -1.70
CA ASP A 59 62.82 40.28 -2.55
C ASP A 59 64.26 40.10 -2.05
N MET A 60 65.02 39.24 -2.73
CA MET A 60 66.42 38.91 -2.41
C MET A 60 67.23 38.68 -3.69
N ALA A 61 68.49 39.15 -3.72
CA ALA A 61 69.43 38.92 -4.82
C ALA A 61 68.88 39.26 -6.23
N GLY A 62 68.11 40.35 -6.35
CA GLY A 62 67.53 40.80 -7.62
C GLY A 62 66.27 40.06 -8.08
N ILE A 63 65.82 39.03 -7.34
CA ILE A 63 64.61 38.26 -7.63
C ILE A 63 63.48 38.75 -6.73
N PHE A 64 62.43 39.31 -7.34
CA PHE A 64 61.21 39.71 -6.64
C PHE A 64 60.07 38.77 -6.99
N LYS A 65 59.62 37.98 -6.01
CA LYS A 65 58.57 36.98 -6.20
C LYS A 65 57.59 36.92 -5.05
N VAL A 66 56.38 36.48 -5.38
CA VAL A 66 55.29 36.18 -4.46
C VAL A 66 54.89 34.73 -4.68
N LEU A 67 54.93 33.94 -3.61
CA LEU A 67 54.43 32.57 -3.60
C LEU A 67 53.12 32.58 -2.80
N ALA A 68 51.99 32.39 -3.48
CA ALA A 68 50.69 32.26 -2.83
C ALA A 68 50.37 30.77 -2.63
N TYR A 69 49.98 30.41 -1.42
CA TYR A 69 49.58 29.07 -1.02
C TYR A 69 48.10 29.10 -0.68
N LYS A 70 47.28 28.65 -1.62
CA LYS A 70 45.85 28.41 -1.40
C LYS A 70 45.67 26.99 -0.86
N ARG A 71 44.57 26.80 -0.12
CA ARG A 71 44.11 25.44 0.19
C ARG A 71 43.52 24.90 -1.10
N ASN A 72 43.98 23.73 -1.54
CA ASN A 72 43.27 22.99 -2.58
C ASN A 72 41.83 22.84 -2.12
N ASP A 73 40.92 23.05 -3.06
CA ASP A 73 39.50 23.04 -2.79
C ASP A 73 39.02 21.60 -2.64
N ASP A 74 39.37 20.99 -1.50
CA ASP A 74 39.14 19.59 -1.18
C ASP A 74 37.67 19.37 -0.74
N ARG A 75 36.76 20.23 -1.20
CA ARG A 75 35.33 20.27 -0.87
C ARG A 75 34.64 18.92 -1.08
N PHE A 76 35.11 18.10 -2.04
CA PHE A 76 34.50 16.82 -2.39
C PHE A 76 35.38 15.57 -2.13
N SER A 77 36.58 15.70 -1.58
CA SER A 77 37.44 14.54 -1.27
C SER A 77 36.96 13.70 -0.08
N TYR A 78 37.16 12.38 -0.13
CA TYR A 78 36.80 11.50 0.98
C TYR A 78 37.89 11.45 2.05
N THR A 79 37.91 12.40 2.99
CA THR A 79 38.92 12.45 4.07
C THR A 79 38.44 11.82 5.38
N GLY A 80 37.14 11.54 5.50
CA GLY A 80 36.49 11.10 6.74
C GLY A 80 36.18 12.24 7.72
N PHE A 81 36.55 13.48 7.41
CA PHE A 81 36.27 14.65 8.24
C PHE A 81 35.00 15.38 7.79
N ALA A 82 34.30 15.97 8.75
CA ALA A 82 33.14 16.81 8.51
C ALA A 82 33.47 18.04 7.66
N LYS A 83 32.55 18.41 6.77
CA LYS A 83 32.69 19.56 5.88
C LYS A 83 31.56 20.56 6.07
N SER A 84 31.84 21.83 5.78
CA SER A 84 30.87 22.94 5.86
C SER A 84 29.98 23.08 4.62
N TYR A 85 30.11 22.18 3.64
CA TYR A 85 29.31 22.19 2.42
C TYR A 85 27.83 21.92 2.69
N VAL A 86 26.95 22.74 2.11
CA VAL A 86 25.49 22.54 2.13
C VAL A 86 24.94 22.58 0.70
N PRO A 87 24.39 21.46 0.18
CA PRO A 87 23.83 21.42 -1.17
C PRO A 87 22.55 22.24 -1.27
N MET A 88 22.27 22.76 -2.46
CA MET A 88 20.95 23.30 -2.78
C MET A 88 19.92 22.16 -2.82
N LEU A 89 18.84 22.30 -2.05
CA LEU A 89 17.67 21.43 -2.11
C LEU A 89 16.66 22.01 -3.11
N TYR A 90 16.23 21.21 -4.08
CA TYR A 90 15.09 21.51 -4.95
C TYR A 90 13.87 20.71 -4.50
N SER A 91 12.79 21.41 -4.20
CA SER A 91 11.49 20.80 -3.92
C SER A 91 10.51 21.09 -5.06
N GLY A 92 9.74 20.07 -5.45
CA GLY A 92 8.85 20.20 -6.60
C GLY A 92 8.37 18.86 -7.17
N CYS A 93 7.87 18.92 -8.39
CA CYS A 93 7.49 17.76 -9.19
C CYS A 93 8.30 17.69 -10.49
N ILE A 94 8.78 16.51 -10.87
CA ILE A 94 9.38 16.28 -12.19
C ILE A 94 8.25 16.24 -13.23
N THR A 95 8.30 17.14 -14.21
CA THR A 95 7.32 17.23 -15.30
C THR A 95 7.77 16.53 -16.58
N ASP A 96 9.08 16.38 -16.77
CA ASP A 96 9.67 15.66 -17.90
C ASP A 96 10.92 14.91 -17.44
N ALA A 97 10.78 13.60 -17.22
CA ALA A 97 11.86 12.72 -16.78
C ALA A 97 12.65 12.07 -17.93
N LYS A 98 12.26 12.32 -19.19
CA LYS A 98 12.94 11.79 -20.39
C LYS A 98 13.37 12.92 -21.34
N PRO A 99 14.23 13.84 -20.90
CA PRO A 99 14.67 14.97 -21.73
C PRO A 99 15.51 14.49 -22.93
N GLN A 100 15.60 15.32 -23.97
CA GLN A 100 16.61 15.14 -25.02
C GLN A 100 18.01 15.37 -24.42
N ALA A 101 19.04 14.73 -24.97
CA ALA A 101 20.39 14.72 -24.37
C ALA A 101 20.98 16.10 -24.03
N GLU A 102 20.68 17.14 -24.82
CA GLU A 102 21.15 18.52 -24.58
C GLU A 102 20.18 19.38 -23.74
N GLN A 103 18.97 18.89 -23.47
CA GLN A 103 17.98 19.55 -22.63
C GLN A 103 18.07 19.06 -21.18
N GLY A 104 17.69 19.91 -20.24
CA GLY A 104 17.53 19.51 -18.84
C GLY A 104 16.20 18.83 -18.56
N THR A 105 16.17 17.95 -17.57
CA THR A 105 14.96 17.40 -16.94
C THR A 105 14.02 18.53 -16.52
N GLY A 106 12.73 18.40 -16.82
CA GLY A 106 11.71 19.40 -16.49
C GLY A 106 11.26 19.31 -15.04
N LEU A 107 11.22 20.45 -14.35
CA LEU A 107 10.79 20.58 -12.96
C LEU A 107 9.72 21.65 -12.81
N LEU A 108 8.73 21.38 -11.97
CA LEU A 108 7.80 22.37 -11.43
C LEU A 108 8.15 22.59 -9.95
N LEU A 109 8.72 23.75 -9.66
CA LEU A 109 9.27 24.10 -8.34
C LEU A 109 8.18 24.54 -7.36
N SER A 110 8.41 24.29 -6.07
CA SER A 110 7.65 24.89 -4.97
C SER A 110 7.98 26.38 -4.80
N GLU A 111 7.09 27.16 -4.17
CA GLU A 111 7.35 28.55 -3.86
C GLU A 111 8.52 28.75 -2.88
N GLN A 112 8.70 27.83 -1.93
CA GLN A 112 9.86 27.84 -1.01
C GLN A 112 11.17 27.61 -1.76
N THR A 113 11.23 26.68 -2.71
CA THR A 113 12.43 26.48 -3.55
C THR A 113 12.74 27.72 -4.37
N ARG A 114 11.73 28.38 -4.95
CA ARG A 114 11.91 29.65 -5.67
C ARG A 114 12.45 30.76 -4.75
N ALA A 115 11.97 30.83 -3.51
CA ALA A 115 12.49 31.76 -2.51
C ALA A 115 13.96 31.45 -2.18
N ARG A 116 14.31 30.18 -1.95
CA ARG A 116 15.67 29.71 -1.67
C ARG A 116 16.64 30.04 -2.81
N LEU A 117 16.27 29.77 -4.06
CA LEU A 117 17.08 30.10 -5.25
C LEU A 117 17.28 31.61 -5.44
N SER A 118 16.31 32.41 -5.01
CA SER A 118 16.43 33.88 -5.00
C SER A 118 17.27 34.42 -3.83
N GLY A 119 17.85 33.55 -2.99
CA GLY A 119 18.55 33.93 -1.77
C GLY A 119 17.62 34.54 -0.72
N TYR A 120 16.41 34.00 -0.60
CA TYR A 120 15.33 34.48 0.28
C TYR A 120 14.91 35.93 0.02
N GLY A 121 14.69 36.28 -1.26
CA GLY A 121 14.22 37.61 -1.68
C GLY A 121 15.32 38.63 -1.96
N LYS A 122 16.59 38.20 -1.98
CA LYS A 122 17.73 39.05 -2.43
C LYS A 122 17.75 39.24 -3.95
N ARG A 123 17.17 38.32 -4.71
CA ARG A 123 17.04 38.34 -6.17
C ARG A 123 15.59 38.13 -6.58
N GLU A 124 15.31 38.27 -7.88
CA GLU A 124 14.01 37.91 -8.43
C GLU A 124 13.80 36.38 -8.35
N LYS A 125 12.57 35.95 -8.04
CA LYS A 125 12.25 34.52 -8.00
C LYS A 125 12.32 33.92 -9.42
N PRO A 126 12.94 32.75 -9.60
CA PRO A 126 12.94 32.07 -10.90
C PRO A 126 11.52 31.70 -11.34
N ALA A 127 11.35 31.34 -12.62
CA ALA A 127 10.10 30.78 -13.11
C ALA A 127 9.71 29.51 -12.32
N LYS A 128 8.40 29.25 -12.19
CA LYS A 128 7.92 28.04 -11.48
C LYS A 128 8.30 26.77 -12.22
N THR A 129 8.40 26.80 -13.55
CA THR A 129 8.88 25.68 -14.36
C THR A 129 10.31 25.94 -14.83
N LEU A 130 11.22 24.99 -14.60
CA LEU A 130 12.60 25.01 -15.07
C LEU A 130 12.94 23.72 -15.81
N LYS A 131 14.00 23.77 -16.63
CA LYS A 131 14.65 22.59 -17.22
C LYS A 131 16.12 22.63 -16.84
N LEU A 132 16.59 21.64 -16.08
CA LEU A 132 17.94 21.65 -15.51
C LEU A 132 18.69 20.35 -15.81
N GLN A 133 19.89 20.47 -16.39
CA GLN A 133 20.81 19.36 -16.66
C GLN A 133 21.37 18.75 -15.36
N ARG A 134 21.35 19.49 -14.25
CA ARG A 134 21.59 18.97 -12.89
C ARG A 134 20.76 17.73 -12.56
N PHE A 135 19.55 17.62 -13.13
CA PHE A 135 18.66 16.48 -12.91
C PHE A 135 18.71 15.45 -14.07
N ASN A 136 19.69 15.56 -14.97
CA ASN A 136 20.00 14.52 -15.96
C ASN A 136 20.84 13.42 -15.31
N VAL A 137 20.28 12.76 -14.30
CA VAL A 137 20.94 11.73 -13.52
C VAL A 137 20.52 10.35 -14.02
N SER A 138 21.47 9.51 -14.42
CA SER A 138 21.21 8.11 -14.79
C SER A 138 20.91 7.26 -13.54
N VAL A 139 20.30 6.10 -13.73
CA VAL A 139 20.12 5.15 -12.61
C VAL A 139 21.47 4.61 -12.11
N ASN A 140 21.55 4.25 -10.83
CA ASN A 140 22.69 3.50 -10.30
C ASN A 140 22.57 2.02 -10.68
N GLU A 141 23.27 1.60 -11.73
CA GLU A 141 23.21 0.22 -12.25
C GLU A 141 23.80 -0.83 -11.29
N ASN A 142 24.59 -0.43 -10.29
CA ASN A 142 25.08 -1.38 -9.29
C ASN A 142 24.01 -1.76 -8.26
N ILE A 143 23.01 -0.90 -8.09
CA ILE A 143 21.96 -1.07 -7.08
C ILE A 143 20.63 -1.43 -7.73
N VAL A 144 20.21 -0.70 -8.76
CA VAL A 144 18.89 -0.83 -9.40
C VAL A 144 19.01 -1.00 -10.92
N ASN A 145 19.74 -2.04 -11.35
CA ASN A 145 19.95 -2.33 -12.77
C ASN A 145 18.65 -2.57 -13.54
N GLU A 146 17.60 -3.04 -12.87
CA GLU A 146 16.28 -3.27 -13.45
C GLU A 146 15.62 -1.99 -14.01
N PHE A 147 16.06 -0.82 -13.55
CA PHE A 147 15.57 0.47 -14.04
C PHE A 147 16.44 1.06 -15.16
N ALA A 148 17.52 0.39 -15.55
CA ALA A 148 18.36 0.82 -16.65
C ALA A 148 17.57 0.79 -17.98
N PRO A 149 17.77 1.77 -18.87
CA PRO A 149 17.07 1.79 -20.15
C PRO A 149 17.49 0.61 -21.03
N GLN A 150 16.51 -0.20 -21.45
CA GLN A 150 16.75 -1.38 -22.31
C GLN A 150 17.26 -1.01 -23.73
N ASN A 151 17.02 0.22 -24.20
CA ASN A 151 17.46 0.71 -25.51
C ASN A 151 18.37 1.93 -25.35
N MET A 152 19.67 1.79 -25.65
CA MET A 152 20.65 2.88 -25.59
C MET A 152 20.61 3.84 -26.80
N ASN A 153 19.87 3.51 -27.87
CA ASN A 153 19.81 4.30 -29.11
C ASN A 153 18.80 5.46 -29.10
N ALA A 154 18.45 5.97 -27.92
CA ALA A 154 17.42 7.00 -27.81
C ALA A 154 18.00 8.41 -27.92
N VAL A 155 17.37 9.24 -28.75
CA VAL A 155 17.51 10.72 -28.75
C VAL A 155 17.19 11.32 -27.36
N TYR A 156 16.49 10.55 -26.53
CA TYR A 156 16.04 10.89 -25.19
C TYR A 156 16.83 10.14 -24.12
N MET A 157 17.33 10.86 -23.12
CA MET A 157 17.95 10.28 -21.94
C MET A 157 16.86 9.76 -20.98
N THR A 158 17.05 8.57 -20.41
CA THR A 158 16.20 8.09 -19.32
C THR A 158 16.87 8.42 -17.99
N THR A 159 16.24 9.28 -17.19
CA THR A 159 16.74 9.64 -15.86
C THR A 159 16.24 8.67 -14.78
N GLN A 160 16.89 8.67 -13.62
CA GLN A 160 16.46 7.89 -12.46
C GLN A 160 15.00 8.17 -12.03
N TYR A 161 14.51 9.39 -12.30
CA TYR A 161 13.17 9.83 -11.91
C TYR A 161 12.03 9.14 -12.68
N VAL A 162 12.32 8.43 -13.77
CA VAL A 162 11.30 7.70 -14.56
C VAL A 162 10.71 6.56 -13.74
N GLN A 163 11.57 5.68 -13.22
CA GLN A 163 11.17 4.41 -12.60
C GLN A 163 11.35 4.40 -11.07
N GLN A 164 12.41 5.00 -10.54
CA GLN A 164 12.77 4.90 -9.12
C GLN A 164 11.98 5.89 -8.26
N ARG A 165 10.72 5.58 -7.96
CA ARG A 165 9.82 6.39 -7.12
C ARG A 165 10.12 6.24 -5.62
N PRO A 166 9.89 7.28 -4.80
CA PRO A 166 10.00 7.20 -3.34
C PRO A 166 9.13 6.12 -2.70
N THR A 167 7.96 5.82 -3.29
CA THR A 167 7.00 4.79 -2.86
C THR A 167 7.40 3.36 -3.21
N TRP A 168 8.55 3.17 -3.88
CA TRP A 168 9.25 1.90 -3.78
C TRP A 168 9.83 1.69 -2.38
N TYR A 169 10.01 2.71 -1.55
CA TYR A 169 10.51 2.55 -0.19
C TYR A 169 9.36 2.72 0.79
N SER A 170 9.58 2.36 2.05
CA SER A 170 8.55 2.40 3.11
C SER A 170 9.03 3.22 4.32
N GLY A 171 8.09 3.70 5.12
CA GLY A 171 8.38 4.49 6.31
C GLY A 171 9.23 5.72 6.01
N ALA A 172 10.12 6.07 6.92
CA ALA A 172 11.03 7.21 6.77
C ALA A 172 12.01 7.09 5.60
N MET A 173 12.26 5.89 5.07
CA MET A 173 13.11 5.73 3.88
C MET A 173 12.45 6.31 2.63
N ALA A 174 11.12 6.23 2.52
CA ALA A 174 10.38 6.89 1.44
C ALA A 174 10.54 8.41 1.51
N GLU A 175 10.49 8.98 2.72
CA GLU A 175 10.72 10.40 2.98
C GLU A 175 12.13 10.82 2.53
N VAL A 176 13.16 10.06 2.94
CA VAL A 176 14.55 10.30 2.52
C VAL A 176 14.69 10.25 1.00
N MET A 177 14.12 9.25 0.34
CA MET A 177 14.19 9.14 -1.12
C MET A 177 13.58 10.34 -1.83
N GLN A 178 12.46 10.87 -1.32
CA GLN A 178 11.86 12.09 -1.86
C GLN A 178 12.80 13.29 -1.66
N ILE A 179 13.35 13.47 -0.44
CA ILE A 179 14.24 14.58 -0.10
C ILE A 179 15.51 14.58 -0.97
N VAL A 180 16.23 13.46 -1.00
CA VAL A 180 17.54 13.37 -1.68
C VAL A 180 17.40 13.43 -3.20
N GLY A 181 16.22 13.10 -3.75
CA GLY A 181 15.87 13.34 -5.15
C GLY A 181 15.92 14.83 -5.53
N GLY A 182 15.89 15.72 -4.54
CA GLY A 182 16.00 17.18 -4.71
C GLY A 182 17.43 17.71 -4.88
N TYR A 183 18.48 16.90 -4.73
CA TYR A 183 19.85 17.40 -4.82
C TYR A 183 20.39 17.44 -6.26
N GLY A 184 20.05 16.46 -7.09
CA GLY A 184 20.64 16.29 -8.42
C GLY A 184 22.16 16.11 -8.39
N MET A 185 22.81 16.25 -9.55
CA MET A 185 24.26 16.13 -9.70
C MET A 185 25.02 17.25 -8.96
N GLN A 186 26.10 16.90 -8.26
CA GLN A 186 26.96 17.85 -7.53
C GLN A 186 28.25 18.18 -8.30
N ASP A 187 28.50 17.50 -9.42
CA ASP A 187 29.62 17.80 -10.32
C ASP A 187 29.37 19.09 -11.13
N PHE A 188 29.61 20.23 -10.49
CA PHE A 188 29.32 21.54 -11.07
C PHE A 188 30.21 21.89 -12.27
N GLU A 189 31.39 21.28 -12.40
CA GLU A 189 32.27 21.48 -13.55
C GLU A 189 31.65 20.93 -14.84
N ARG A 190 30.87 19.85 -14.73
CA ARG A 190 30.16 19.23 -15.87
C ARG A 190 28.83 19.91 -16.20
N LEU A 191 28.33 20.77 -15.32
CA LEU A 191 27.08 21.49 -15.52
C LEU A 191 27.26 22.78 -16.33
N PRO A 192 26.22 23.23 -17.06
CA PRO A 192 26.23 24.55 -17.69
C PRO A 192 26.49 25.66 -16.66
N ASP A 193 27.19 26.70 -17.09
CA ASP A 193 27.49 27.87 -16.25
C ASP A 193 26.25 28.77 -16.11
N ASN A 194 25.35 28.34 -15.23
CA ASN A 194 24.06 28.96 -14.95
C ASN A 194 23.83 28.97 -13.43
N GLU A 195 23.31 30.08 -12.90
CA GLU A 195 23.05 30.28 -11.47
C GLU A 195 22.12 29.23 -10.86
N PHE A 196 21.23 28.62 -11.65
CA PHE A 196 20.35 27.53 -11.18
C PHE A 196 21.02 26.15 -11.30
N GLU A 197 21.80 25.89 -12.35
CA GLU A 197 22.48 24.60 -12.50
C GLU A 197 23.52 24.38 -11.40
N ARG A 198 24.33 25.41 -11.12
CA ARG A 198 25.43 25.37 -10.14
C ARG A 198 25.03 25.97 -8.79
N ALA A 199 23.73 25.93 -8.47
CA ALA A 199 23.23 26.50 -7.22
C ALA A 199 23.73 25.73 -5.99
N GLU A 200 24.26 26.46 -5.02
CA GLU A 200 24.58 26.00 -3.65
C GLU A 200 23.79 26.85 -2.64
N LEU A 201 23.52 26.31 -1.46
CA LEU A 201 22.86 27.10 -0.42
C LEU A 201 23.85 28.11 0.18
N ALA A 202 23.75 29.37 -0.25
CA ALA A 202 24.65 30.43 0.20
C ALA A 202 24.39 30.79 1.68
N LEU A 203 25.35 30.45 2.54
CA LEU A 203 25.33 30.83 3.96
C LEU A 203 25.94 32.23 4.16
N PRO A 204 25.41 33.07 5.07
CA PRO A 204 26.11 34.25 5.53
C PRO A 204 27.48 33.90 6.11
N GLU A 205 28.47 34.78 5.94
CA GLU A 205 29.85 34.51 6.34
C GLU A 205 30.00 34.24 7.84
N ASP A 206 29.35 35.06 8.68
CA ASP A 206 29.35 34.88 10.14
C ASP A 206 28.78 33.51 10.55
N LEU A 207 27.76 33.03 9.84
CA LEU A 207 27.18 31.70 10.07
C LEU A 207 28.14 30.59 9.62
N ARG A 208 28.77 30.76 8.47
CA ARG A 208 29.74 29.81 7.92
C ARG A 208 30.91 29.61 8.88
N GLU A 209 31.48 30.69 9.42
CA GLU A 209 32.56 30.62 10.40
C GLU A 209 32.14 29.89 11.69
N ALA A 210 30.95 30.21 12.23
CA ALA A 210 30.44 29.55 13.43
C ALA A 210 30.20 28.05 13.24
N ILE A 211 29.70 27.65 12.07
CA ILE A 211 29.52 26.24 11.70
C ILE A 211 30.88 25.56 11.55
N GLU A 212 31.81 26.18 10.84
CA GLU A 212 33.16 25.64 10.61
C GLU A 212 33.90 25.40 11.92
N GLU A 213 33.84 26.34 12.86
CA GLU A 213 34.45 26.18 14.20
C GLU A 213 33.88 24.98 14.95
N ARG A 214 32.56 24.75 14.87
CA ARG A 214 31.88 23.66 15.58
C ARG A 214 32.17 22.27 15.00
N ILE A 215 32.23 22.17 13.67
CA ILE A 215 32.46 20.88 12.99
C ILE A 215 33.94 20.62 12.72
N GLU A 216 34.81 21.57 13.02
CA GLU A 216 36.23 21.51 12.71
C GLU A 216 36.87 20.23 13.29
N ASN A 217 37.52 19.47 12.41
CA ASN A 217 38.16 18.21 12.75
C ASN A 217 37.23 17.12 13.30
N ASN A 218 35.90 17.20 13.16
CA ASN A 218 35.03 16.07 13.53
C ASN A 218 35.19 14.93 12.51
N LEU A 219 35.36 13.69 12.99
CA LEU A 219 35.36 12.51 12.14
C LEU A 219 33.94 11.95 12.01
N LEU A 220 33.55 11.59 10.79
CA LEU A 220 32.24 11.03 10.48
C LEU A 220 32.27 9.49 10.51
N PRO A 221 31.18 8.85 10.95
CA PRO A 221 31.09 7.39 10.99
C PRO A 221 30.62 6.84 9.63
N ALA A 222 31.48 6.16 8.88
CA ALA A 222 31.11 5.41 7.67
C ALA A 222 30.62 6.20 6.44
N TYR A 223 30.50 7.54 6.50
CA TYR A 223 30.06 8.39 5.39
C TYR A 223 30.90 9.67 5.27
N SER A 224 30.70 10.47 4.21
CA SER A 224 31.48 11.69 3.92
C SER A 224 30.77 13.00 4.25
N GLY A 225 29.44 12.97 4.35
CA GLY A 225 28.58 14.10 4.69
C GLY A 225 28.22 14.93 3.46
N ILE A 226 28.36 14.34 2.28
CA ILE A 226 28.23 15.01 0.98
C ILE A 226 27.32 14.13 0.11
N PRO A 227 26.34 14.72 -0.59
CA PRO A 227 25.56 13.95 -1.54
C PRO A 227 26.43 13.28 -2.61
N PRO A 228 26.01 12.12 -3.14
CA PRO A 228 26.69 11.46 -4.24
C PRO A 228 26.97 12.45 -5.37
N ILE A 229 28.24 12.53 -5.82
CA ILE A 229 28.66 13.52 -6.82
C ILE A 229 27.86 13.38 -8.12
N SER A 230 27.56 12.12 -8.51
CA SER A 230 26.74 11.79 -9.67
C SER A 230 25.25 12.15 -9.51
N GLY A 231 24.79 12.45 -8.29
CA GLY A 231 23.38 12.67 -7.95
C GLY A 231 22.54 11.40 -7.88
N GLN A 232 23.14 10.22 -8.07
CA GLN A 232 22.44 8.95 -8.15
C GLN A 232 21.94 8.49 -6.77
N PHE A 233 20.74 7.91 -6.72
CA PHE A 233 20.26 7.24 -5.51
C PHE A 233 21.15 6.06 -5.12
N GLN A 234 21.38 5.89 -3.81
CA GLN A 234 22.29 4.88 -3.23
C GLN A 234 21.57 3.82 -2.39
N TYR A 235 20.25 3.69 -2.55
CA TYR A 235 19.41 2.85 -1.69
C TYR A 235 18.72 1.76 -2.48
N ASP A 236 18.59 0.58 -1.89
CA ASP A 236 17.91 -0.58 -2.45
C ASP A 236 16.56 -0.83 -1.76
N TYR A 237 15.60 -1.33 -2.51
CA TYR A 237 14.24 -1.59 -2.04
C TYR A 237 13.88 -3.07 -2.13
N LYS A 238 14.71 -3.89 -2.80
CA LYS A 238 14.38 -5.26 -3.19
C LYS A 238 14.23 -6.23 -2.02
N PHE A 239 13.61 -7.37 -2.28
CA PHE A 239 13.51 -8.50 -1.35
C PHE A 239 14.87 -8.92 -0.82
N SER A 240 15.81 -9.16 -1.75
CA SER A 240 17.17 -9.62 -1.48
C SER A 240 18.01 -8.62 -0.67
N ASN A 241 17.72 -7.32 -0.80
CA ASN A 241 18.42 -6.26 -0.10
C ASN A 241 17.51 -5.02 0.05
N THR A 242 17.05 -4.75 1.27
CA THR A 242 16.17 -3.60 1.57
C THR A 242 16.89 -2.62 2.48
N ASP A 243 16.97 -1.36 2.07
CA ASP A 243 17.40 -0.26 2.94
C ASP A 243 16.18 0.42 3.58
N ALA A 244 16.33 0.82 4.83
CA ALA A 244 15.28 1.49 5.61
C ALA A 244 15.88 2.54 6.56
N VAL A 245 15.03 3.35 7.21
CA VAL A 245 15.46 4.29 8.24
C VAL A 245 14.68 4.03 9.51
N SER A 246 15.40 3.97 10.64
CA SER A 246 14.81 3.90 11.98
C SER A 246 15.29 5.05 12.86
N PHE A 247 14.62 5.24 13.98
CA PHE A 247 14.99 6.25 14.97
C PHE A 247 15.33 5.58 16.31
N ASP A 248 16.36 6.08 16.98
CA ASP A 248 16.69 5.66 18.33
C ASP A 248 15.82 6.33 19.40
N SER A 249 16.01 5.90 20.65
CA SER A 249 15.29 6.46 21.80
C SER A 249 15.54 7.96 22.06
N SER A 250 16.52 8.59 21.39
CA SER A 250 16.74 10.04 21.39
C SER A 250 16.14 10.76 20.17
N GLY A 251 15.54 10.02 19.25
CA GLY A 251 15.00 10.55 17.99
C GLY A 251 16.04 10.76 16.90
N ALA A 252 17.28 10.26 17.06
CA ALA A 252 18.28 10.36 16.00
C ALA A 252 18.13 9.23 14.96
N PRO A 253 18.28 9.52 13.66
CA PRO A 253 18.04 8.54 12.61
C PRO A 253 19.24 7.59 12.40
N TRP A 254 18.91 6.34 12.07
CA TRP A 254 19.82 5.26 11.71
C TRP A 254 19.44 4.72 10.33
N LEU A 255 20.43 4.53 9.46
CA LEU A 255 20.25 3.83 8.19
C LEU A 255 20.33 2.32 8.45
N LEU A 256 19.33 1.60 7.97
CA LEU A 256 19.23 0.15 8.09
C LEU A 256 19.43 -0.53 6.74
N LYS A 257 20.01 -1.72 6.77
CA LYS A 257 20.12 -2.63 5.63
C LYS A 257 19.69 -4.03 6.05
N VAL A 258 18.73 -4.60 5.35
CA VAL A 258 18.22 -5.97 5.57
C VAL A 258 18.57 -6.82 4.36
N ASN A 259 19.37 -7.85 4.57
CA ASN A 259 19.72 -8.82 3.55
C ASN A 259 20.01 -10.19 4.18
N ALA A 260 20.42 -11.18 3.38
CA ALA A 260 20.71 -12.54 3.84
C ALA A 260 21.81 -12.66 4.93
N SER A 261 22.65 -11.64 5.12
CA SER A 261 23.69 -11.63 6.16
C SER A 261 23.19 -11.13 7.52
N GLY A 262 22.02 -10.50 7.55
CA GLY A 262 21.36 -9.99 8.76
C GLY A 262 20.74 -8.61 8.56
N VAL A 263 20.27 -8.04 9.66
CA VAL A 263 19.88 -6.63 9.78
C VAL A 263 21.06 -5.85 10.30
N TRP A 264 21.47 -4.82 9.56
CA TRP A 264 22.59 -3.95 9.88
C TRP A 264 22.13 -2.53 10.06
N ALA A 265 22.80 -1.79 10.95
CA ALA A 265 22.52 -0.38 11.23
C ALA A 265 23.80 0.44 11.24
N MET A 266 23.73 1.67 10.76
CA MET A 266 24.76 2.70 10.94
C MET A 266 24.10 4.07 11.14
N PRO A 267 24.78 5.05 11.77
CA PRO A 267 24.23 6.40 11.87
C PRO A 267 23.85 6.93 10.49
N MET A 268 22.67 7.52 10.37
CA MET A 268 22.18 8.01 9.08
C MET A 268 23.18 9.02 8.49
N PRO A 269 23.62 8.83 7.23
CA PRO A 269 24.47 9.80 6.56
C PRO A 269 23.77 11.14 6.38
N CYS A 270 24.27 12.17 7.06
CA CYS A 270 23.70 13.52 7.05
C CYS A 270 24.75 14.57 6.68
N ILE A 271 24.29 15.72 6.20
CA ILE A 271 25.15 16.88 5.90
C ILE A 271 25.55 17.55 7.22
N PRO A 272 26.83 17.51 7.66
CA PRO A 272 27.22 17.88 9.01
C PRO A 272 26.92 19.33 9.38
N ALA A 273 27.10 20.26 8.43
CA ALA A 273 26.79 21.67 8.61
C ALA A 273 25.32 21.90 9.02
N THR A 274 24.40 21.10 8.50
CA THR A 274 22.96 21.22 8.77
C THR A 274 22.53 20.60 10.09
N ALA A 275 23.40 19.83 10.74
CA ALA A 275 23.16 19.25 12.07
C ALA A 275 23.42 20.27 13.21
N THR A 276 23.87 21.48 12.87
CA THR A 276 24.25 22.50 13.85
C THR A 276 23.04 23.34 14.30
N PRO A 277 22.93 23.68 15.59
CA PRO A 277 21.95 24.63 16.11
C PRO A 277 21.94 25.99 15.38
N GLU A 278 23.10 26.47 14.95
CA GLU A 278 23.25 27.74 14.23
C GLU A 278 22.53 27.70 12.89
N PHE A 279 22.66 26.60 12.15
CA PHE A 279 21.96 26.40 10.89
C PHE A 279 20.44 26.33 11.09
N TYR A 280 19.99 25.62 12.13
CA TYR A 280 18.57 25.52 12.47
C TYR A 280 17.96 26.91 12.75
N ALA A 281 18.62 27.70 13.61
CA ALA A 281 18.17 29.05 13.95
C ALA A 281 18.08 29.93 12.71
N TRP A 282 19.09 29.91 11.85
CA TRP A 282 19.10 30.70 10.62
C TRP A 282 17.97 30.31 9.66
N ILE A 283 17.75 29.02 9.41
CA ILE A 283 16.65 28.55 8.55
C ILE A 283 15.28 28.95 9.13
N SER A 284 15.13 28.90 10.46
CA SER A 284 13.93 29.36 11.16
C SER A 284 13.66 30.84 10.91
N GLU A 285 14.71 31.68 10.98
CA GLU A 285 14.63 33.11 10.66
C GLU A 285 14.25 33.39 9.20
N GLN A 286 14.73 32.56 8.25
CA GLN A 286 14.36 32.68 6.83
C GLN A 286 12.93 32.20 6.53
N GLY A 287 12.28 31.48 7.45
CA GLY A 287 10.94 30.94 7.26
C GLY A 287 10.87 29.81 6.22
N ASP A 288 11.96 29.08 6.00
CA ASP A 288 11.99 27.95 5.07
C ASP A 288 11.42 26.68 5.74
N SER A 289 10.09 26.58 5.71
CA SER A 289 9.35 25.45 6.28
C SER A 289 9.71 24.09 5.67
N GLU A 290 10.28 24.05 4.47
CA GLU A 290 10.68 22.78 3.84
C GLU A 290 11.93 22.23 4.51
N ILE A 291 12.99 23.03 4.62
CA ILE A 291 14.23 22.62 5.30
C ILE A 291 13.95 22.39 6.79
N LEU A 292 13.15 23.24 7.45
CA LEU A 292 12.75 23.02 8.84
C LEU A 292 12.10 21.65 9.04
N GLY A 293 11.17 21.25 8.17
CA GLY A 293 10.55 19.93 8.25
C GLY A 293 11.56 18.78 8.21
N ILE A 294 12.60 18.89 7.39
CA ILE A 294 13.70 17.91 7.34
C ILE A 294 14.48 17.91 8.66
N LEU A 295 14.83 19.09 9.17
CA LEU A 295 15.59 19.22 10.41
C LEU A 295 14.79 18.73 11.62
N ASP A 296 13.49 18.97 11.69
CA ASP A 296 12.62 18.50 12.76
C ASP A 296 12.47 16.97 12.72
N ARG A 297 12.43 16.39 11.51
CA ARG A 297 12.27 14.94 11.32
C ARG A 297 13.55 14.15 11.52
N PHE A 298 14.67 14.59 10.95
CA PHE A 298 15.92 13.83 10.90
C PHE A 298 17.05 14.48 11.72
N GLY A 299 16.83 15.68 12.24
CA GLY A 299 17.82 16.44 12.99
C GLY A 299 18.95 17.03 12.13
N ALA A 300 18.97 16.77 10.83
CA ALA A 300 19.91 17.26 9.81
C ALA A 300 19.37 16.88 8.44
N MET A 301 19.86 17.51 7.38
CA MET A 301 19.54 17.10 6.01
C MET A 301 20.23 15.76 5.68
N PRO A 302 19.48 14.71 5.25
CA PRO A 302 20.08 13.46 4.77
C PRO A 302 21.00 13.73 3.57
N SER A 303 22.17 13.12 3.54
CA SER A 303 23.13 13.31 2.43
C SER A 303 22.72 12.54 1.16
N GLY A 304 22.04 11.41 1.30
CA GLY A 304 21.79 10.47 0.18
C GLY A 304 22.86 9.40 0.00
N GLU A 305 23.89 9.38 0.85
CA GLU A 305 24.87 8.29 0.90
C GLU A 305 24.23 7.00 1.47
N GLY A 306 24.63 5.85 0.92
CA GLY A 306 24.23 4.53 1.39
C GLY A 306 25.30 3.85 2.25
N PHE A 307 25.13 2.55 2.49
CA PHE A 307 26.20 1.73 3.06
C PHE A 307 27.40 1.64 2.09
N PRO A 308 28.63 1.44 2.60
CA PRO A 308 29.78 1.17 1.74
C PRO A 308 29.52 -0.04 0.82
N GLU A 309 29.62 0.15 -0.50
CA GLU A 309 29.33 -0.90 -1.49
C GLU A 309 30.35 -2.05 -1.45
N SER A 310 31.62 -1.71 -1.23
CA SER A 310 32.71 -2.68 -1.15
C SER A 310 32.60 -3.50 0.14
N HIS A 311 32.60 -4.83 0.01
CA HIS A 311 32.60 -5.76 1.13
C HIS A 311 33.71 -5.44 2.14
N ASN A 312 34.93 -5.12 1.67
CA ASN A 312 36.04 -4.80 2.55
C ASN A 312 35.80 -3.52 3.36
N ASP A 313 35.21 -2.51 2.72
CA ASP A 313 34.93 -1.21 3.32
C ASP A 313 33.78 -1.31 4.34
N PHE A 314 32.75 -2.08 4.01
CA PHE A 314 31.66 -2.40 4.93
C PHE A 314 32.19 -3.06 6.21
N PHE A 315 32.99 -4.13 6.07
CA PHE A 315 33.53 -4.84 7.22
C PHE A 315 34.62 -4.04 7.96
N ALA A 316 35.30 -3.10 7.31
CA ALA A 316 36.21 -2.17 7.98
C ALA A 316 35.46 -1.27 8.98
N TRP A 317 34.30 -0.74 8.57
CA TRP A 317 33.44 0.07 9.43
C TRP A 317 32.67 -0.75 10.46
N HIS A 318 32.34 -2.01 10.17
CA HIS A 318 31.84 -2.93 11.18
C HIS A 318 32.88 -3.18 12.27
N ARG A 319 34.14 -3.46 11.90
CA ARG A 319 35.25 -3.58 12.86
C ARG A 319 35.52 -2.27 13.59
N ALA A 320 35.29 -1.12 12.97
CA ALA A 320 35.38 0.18 13.64
C ALA A 320 34.21 0.45 14.62
N GLY A 321 33.21 -0.44 14.68
CA GLY A 321 32.04 -0.36 15.55
C GLY A 321 30.99 0.67 15.11
N ALA A 322 31.14 1.28 13.93
CA ALA A 322 30.18 2.25 13.37
C ALA A 322 29.01 1.55 12.64
N ILE A 323 29.29 0.42 11.98
CA ILE A 323 28.27 -0.48 11.42
C ILE A 323 28.03 -1.61 12.42
N ILE A 324 26.76 -1.84 12.76
CA ILE A 324 26.34 -2.71 13.85
C ILE A 324 25.37 -3.76 13.31
N LYS A 325 25.64 -5.04 13.58
CA LYS A 325 24.66 -6.12 13.31
C LYS A 325 23.59 -6.10 14.41
N VAL A 326 22.33 -5.94 14.03
CA VAL A 326 21.18 -5.87 14.94
C VAL A 326 20.63 -7.26 15.23
N CYS A 327 20.35 -8.05 14.18
CA CYS A 327 19.86 -9.43 14.30
C CYS A 327 20.12 -10.26 13.03
N ASP A 328 19.81 -11.54 13.08
CA ASP A 328 19.94 -12.49 11.96
C ASP A 328 18.64 -12.60 11.14
N THR A 329 18.77 -12.96 9.87
CA THR A 329 17.70 -13.06 8.85
C THR A 329 17.69 -14.42 8.13
N ALA A 330 18.58 -15.36 8.48
CA ALA A 330 18.83 -16.57 7.71
C ALA A 330 17.59 -17.44 7.44
N ASP A 331 16.69 -17.59 8.40
CA ASP A 331 15.45 -18.36 8.22
C ASP A 331 14.55 -17.75 7.13
N PHE A 332 14.37 -16.42 7.14
CA PHE A 332 13.55 -15.73 6.13
C PHE A 332 14.12 -15.86 4.72
N TYR A 333 15.43 -15.67 4.56
CA TYR A 333 16.12 -15.76 3.26
C TYR A 333 16.38 -17.19 2.78
N SER A 334 15.91 -18.20 3.52
CA SER A 334 15.85 -19.59 3.02
C SER A 334 14.67 -19.85 2.08
N PHE A 335 13.73 -18.90 1.99
CA PHE A 335 12.51 -18.97 1.18
C PHE A 335 12.57 -18.03 -0.04
N ASN A 336 11.62 -18.21 -0.96
CA ASN A 336 11.53 -17.44 -2.19
C ASN A 336 10.68 -16.17 -2.02
N ALA A 337 11.07 -15.11 -2.73
CA ALA A 337 10.26 -13.90 -2.86
C ALA A 337 8.99 -14.17 -3.71
N TYR A 338 7.89 -13.48 -3.42
CA TYR A 338 6.78 -13.39 -4.38
C TYR A 338 7.17 -12.58 -5.61
N THR A 339 7.96 -11.53 -5.40
CA THR A 339 8.63 -10.72 -6.42
C THR A 339 9.86 -10.07 -5.78
N GLU A 340 10.94 -9.90 -6.54
CA GLU A 340 12.11 -9.14 -6.07
C GLU A 340 11.76 -7.69 -5.73
N ALA A 341 10.72 -7.14 -6.37
CA ALA A 341 10.28 -5.79 -6.13
C ALA A 341 9.60 -5.60 -4.77
N CYS A 342 9.37 -6.64 -3.95
CA CYS A 342 8.71 -6.54 -2.63
C CYS A 342 9.69 -6.88 -1.47
N GLY A 343 10.41 -5.86 -1.01
CA GLY A 343 11.27 -5.89 0.16
C GLY A 343 10.52 -5.61 1.46
N TRP A 344 11.29 -5.45 2.54
CA TRP A 344 10.73 -5.21 3.87
C TRP A 344 9.98 -3.87 3.92
N SER A 345 8.74 -3.91 4.42
CA SER A 345 7.96 -2.70 4.68
C SER A 345 8.07 -2.33 6.16
N PHE A 346 8.36 -1.06 6.45
CA PHE A 346 8.54 -0.53 7.81
C PHE A 346 7.48 0.51 8.16
N ASN A 347 7.20 0.64 9.46
CA ASN A 347 6.46 1.77 10.01
C ASN A 347 7.28 3.08 9.97
N LEU A 348 6.69 4.21 10.36
CA LEU A 348 7.36 5.52 10.23
C LEU A 348 8.62 5.63 11.08
N ASN A 349 8.67 4.93 12.22
CA ASN A 349 9.84 4.96 13.11
C ASN A 349 10.89 3.89 12.80
N GLY A 350 10.62 2.98 11.84
CA GLY A 350 11.51 1.88 11.47
C GLY A 350 11.78 0.86 12.57
N THR A 351 10.94 0.83 13.63
CA THR A 351 11.07 -0.11 14.75
C THR A 351 10.40 -1.44 14.46
N GLU A 352 9.42 -1.46 13.56
CA GLU A 352 8.70 -2.66 13.15
C GLU A 352 8.74 -2.80 11.62
N GLY A 353 8.97 -4.02 11.15
CA GLY A 353 8.98 -4.36 9.73
C GLY A 353 8.18 -5.62 9.43
N ILE A 354 7.55 -5.70 8.27
CA ILE A 354 6.86 -6.90 7.76
C ILE A 354 7.37 -7.26 6.37
N ASN A 355 7.52 -8.56 6.12
CA ASN A 355 7.72 -9.10 4.78
C ASN A 355 7.11 -10.51 4.68
N THR A 356 6.82 -10.94 3.46
CA THR A 356 6.17 -12.19 3.13
C THR A 356 6.98 -12.93 2.07
N CYS A 357 7.16 -14.24 2.26
CA CYS A 357 7.86 -15.12 1.33
C CYS A 357 7.08 -16.43 1.16
N TRP A 358 7.53 -17.29 0.25
CA TRP A 358 6.91 -18.60 0.03
C TRP A 358 7.94 -19.71 -0.17
N GLY A 359 7.53 -20.92 0.15
CA GLY A 359 8.29 -22.15 -0.11
C GLY A 359 7.38 -23.25 -0.61
N VAL A 360 7.95 -24.40 -0.93
CA VAL A 360 7.18 -25.56 -1.39
C VAL A 360 7.28 -26.65 -0.34
N ASN A 361 6.13 -27.21 0.05
CA ASN A 361 6.12 -28.41 0.86
C ASN A 361 6.61 -29.60 0.01
N PRO A 362 7.73 -30.26 0.37
CA PRO A 362 8.32 -31.30 -0.46
C PRO A 362 7.44 -32.56 -0.57
N ASP A 363 6.61 -32.85 0.44
CA ASP A 363 5.78 -34.05 0.49
C ASP A 363 4.52 -33.94 -0.38
N THR A 364 3.94 -32.74 -0.45
CA THR A 364 2.66 -32.48 -1.15
C THR A 364 2.82 -31.72 -2.45
N GLY A 365 3.97 -31.05 -2.67
CA GLY A 365 4.17 -30.13 -3.79
C GLY A 365 3.31 -28.87 -3.73
N ILE A 366 2.69 -28.58 -2.57
CA ILE A 366 1.84 -27.41 -2.37
C ILE A 366 2.70 -26.24 -1.86
N THR A 367 2.42 -25.05 -2.38
CA THR A 367 3.06 -23.81 -1.93
C THR A 367 2.60 -23.43 -0.51
N ILE A 368 3.54 -23.04 0.34
CA ILE A 368 3.30 -22.51 1.68
C ILE A 368 3.76 -21.05 1.71
N GLY A 369 2.88 -20.15 2.11
CA GLY A 369 3.20 -18.76 2.38
C GLY A 369 3.66 -18.56 3.82
N TYR A 370 4.68 -17.73 4.02
CA TYR A 370 5.21 -17.36 5.33
C TYR A 370 5.19 -15.84 5.50
N THR A 371 4.86 -15.38 6.70
CA THR A 371 4.92 -13.97 7.09
C THR A 371 5.91 -13.79 8.22
N TYR A 372 6.78 -12.80 8.07
CA TYR A 372 7.79 -12.47 9.06
C TYR A 372 7.62 -11.05 9.58
N LEU A 373 7.87 -10.89 10.87
CA LEU A 373 7.90 -9.59 11.54
C LEU A 373 9.30 -9.35 12.10
N LEU A 374 9.84 -8.18 11.78
CA LEU A 374 11.04 -7.60 12.36
C LEU A 374 10.61 -6.65 13.49
N ASN A 375 11.19 -6.80 14.67
CA ASN A 375 11.09 -5.80 15.73
C ASN A 375 12.50 -5.40 16.15
N ALA A 376 12.78 -4.11 16.22
CA ALA A 376 14.09 -3.59 16.57
C ALA A 376 13.98 -2.38 17.51
N SER A 377 14.96 -2.27 18.40
CA SER A 377 15.13 -1.16 19.33
C SER A 377 16.54 -0.59 19.19
N PHE A 378 16.59 0.72 18.93
CA PHE A 378 17.81 1.45 18.65
C PHE A 378 18.15 2.38 19.83
N MET A 379 19.44 2.43 20.16
CA MET A 379 19.97 3.19 21.28
C MET A 379 20.82 4.33 20.73
N PRO A 380 20.84 5.49 21.40
CA PRO A 380 21.58 6.65 20.94
C PRO A 380 23.07 6.38 20.84
N ALA A 381 23.67 6.83 19.74
CA ALA A 381 25.10 7.04 19.65
C ALA A 381 25.42 8.48 20.03
N GLU A 382 26.43 8.67 20.90
CA GLU A 382 26.88 10.01 21.29
C GLU A 382 27.24 10.83 20.04
N ASN A 383 26.71 12.07 19.97
CA ASN A 383 26.88 12.97 18.83
C ASN A 383 26.60 12.32 17.45
N ARG A 384 25.64 11.39 17.38
CA ARG A 384 25.29 10.63 16.16
C ARG A 384 26.49 9.85 15.59
N GLY A 385 27.41 9.43 16.46
CA GLY A 385 28.64 8.74 16.10
C GLY A 385 29.75 9.65 15.56
N MET A 386 29.57 10.96 15.50
CA MET A 386 30.64 11.89 15.15
C MET A 386 31.64 12.03 16.30
N LEU A 387 32.93 12.00 15.97
CA LEU A 387 34.00 12.05 16.97
C LEU A 387 34.78 13.35 16.87
N GLY A 388 34.74 14.15 17.93
CA GLY A 388 35.54 15.37 18.09
C GLY A 388 37.00 15.09 18.46
N LYS A 389 37.74 16.15 18.77
CA LYS A 389 39.12 16.07 19.25
C LYS A 389 39.14 15.38 20.63
N VAL A 390 40.01 14.39 20.81
CA VAL A 390 40.22 13.71 22.10
C VAL A 390 41.25 14.50 22.92
N THR A 391 40.95 14.75 24.19
CA THR A 391 41.89 15.42 25.10
C THR A 391 42.63 14.37 25.91
N MET A 392 43.96 14.36 25.84
CA MET A 392 44.84 13.46 26.59
C MET A 392 45.61 14.25 27.65
N SER A 393 46.17 13.56 28.65
CA SER A 393 47.12 14.19 29.57
C SER A 393 48.34 14.69 28.77
N GLN A 394 48.96 15.77 29.24
CA GLN A 394 50.10 16.37 28.51
C GLN A 394 51.25 15.39 28.31
N GLN A 395 51.49 14.51 29.28
CA GLN A 395 52.54 13.48 29.23
C GLN A 395 52.22 12.38 28.21
N ASP A 396 50.96 11.93 28.15
CA ASP A 396 50.53 10.91 27.18
C ASP A 396 50.52 11.48 25.76
N ALA A 397 50.09 12.73 25.60
CA ALA A 397 50.10 13.41 24.30
C ALA A 397 51.51 13.57 23.74
N GLN A 398 52.49 13.94 24.58
CA GLN A 398 53.90 14.01 24.18
C GLN A 398 54.46 12.64 23.77
N SER A 399 54.00 11.58 24.43
CA SER A 399 54.47 10.21 24.16
C SER A 399 53.81 9.61 22.92
N ALA A 400 52.52 9.89 22.68
CA ALA A 400 51.76 9.40 21.54
C ALA A 400 52.01 10.20 20.24
N GLY A 401 52.38 11.48 20.34
CA GLY A 401 52.61 12.36 19.21
C GLY A 401 53.57 11.80 18.15
N PRO A 402 54.78 11.32 18.52
CA PRO A 402 55.72 10.72 17.57
C PRO A 402 55.17 9.48 16.86
N TYR A 403 54.46 8.62 17.59
CA TYR A 403 53.85 7.41 17.03
C TYR A 403 52.76 7.75 15.99
N LEU A 404 51.83 8.65 16.33
CA LEU A 404 50.77 9.09 15.43
C LEU A 404 51.33 9.83 14.21
N SER A 405 52.37 10.65 14.41
CA SER A 405 53.05 11.38 13.33
C SER A 405 53.78 10.45 12.35
N ALA A 406 54.17 9.25 12.78
CA ALA A 406 54.74 8.23 11.91
C ALA A 406 53.64 7.38 11.21
N LEU A 407 52.52 7.12 11.90
CA LEU A 407 51.45 6.24 11.39
C LEU A 407 50.57 6.94 10.36
N ILE A 408 50.12 8.17 10.62
CA ILE A 408 49.17 8.89 9.77
C ILE A 408 49.68 9.05 8.33
N PRO A 409 50.97 9.40 8.06
CA PRO A 409 51.48 9.50 6.70
C PRO A 409 51.52 8.18 5.91
N LEU A 410 51.46 7.02 6.59
CA LEU A 410 51.37 5.72 5.92
C LEU A 410 49.95 5.39 5.44
N LEU A 411 48.94 6.14 5.90
CA LEU A 411 47.55 5.90 5.51
C LEU A 411 47.30 6.44 4.10
N PRO A 412 46.68 5.65 3.20
CA PRO A 412 46.36 6.11 1.86
C PRO A 412 45.26 7.20 1.94
N ALA A 413 45.65 8.44 1.65
CA ALA A 413 44.74 9.58 1.67
C ALA A 413 43.53 9.35 0.74
N GLY A 414 42.35 9.82 1.14
CA GLY A 414 41.15 9.71 0.31
C GLY A 414 40.42 8.36 0.40
N THR A 415 40.80 7.44 1.30
CA THR A 415 40.27 6.06 1.31
C THR A 415 39.47 5.72 2.56
N VAL A 416 38.54 4.78 2.42
CA VAL A 416 37.78 4.18 3.52
C VAL A 416 38.70 3.48 4.54
N LYS A 417 39.77 2.83 4.07
CA LYS A 417 40.79 2.23 4.95
C LYS A 417 41.38 3.29 5.89
N ALA A 418 41.80 4.44 5.36
CA ALA A 418 42.35 5.52 6.18
C ALA A 418 41.31 6.11 7.16
N ALA A 419 40.11 6.42 6.67
CA ALA A 419 39.04 7.00 7.49
C ALA A 419 38.64 6.08 8.66
N SER A 420 38.47 4.77 8.40
CA SER A 420 38.12 3.80 9.45
C SER A 420 39.22 3.64 10.50
N ILE A 421 40.50 3.71 10.10
CA ILE A 421 41.63 3.69 11.05
C ILE A 421 41.67 4.96 11.89
N LEU A 422 41.54 6.14 11.28
CA LEU A 422 41.48 7.42 12.01
C LEU A 422 40.31 7.45 13.00
N TYR A 423 39.16 6.91 12.60
CA TYR A 423 38.00 6.77 13.47
C TYR A 423 38.31 5.87 14.67
N LYS A 424 38.92 4.69 14.46
CA LYS A 424 39.36 3.80 15.56
C LYS A 424 40.36 4.47 16.49
N LEU A 425 41.34 5.21 15.95
CA LEU A 425 42.34 5.92 16.75
C LEU A 425 41.69 6.95 17.69
N ARG A 426 40.60 7.60 17.27
CA ARG A 426 39.85 8.51 18.16
C ARG A 426 38.97 7.81 19.18
N ARG A 427 38.53 6.58 18.89
CA ARG A 427 37.75 5.75 19.82
C ARG A 427 38.63 4.98 20.81
N ALA A 428 39.86 4.71 20.45
CA ALA A 428 40.78 3.93 21.27
C ALA A 428 41.10 4.69 22.56
N ASP A 429 40.98 4.00 23.68
CA ASP A 429 41.43 4.55 24.96
C ASP A 429 42.93 4.89 24.89
N SER A 430 43.32 5.94 25.62
CA SER A 430 44.73 6.38 25.68
C SER A 430 45.70 5.24 25.96
N SER A 431 45.32 4.31 26.85
CA SER A 431 46.12 3.13 27.21
C SER A 431 46.40 2.20 26.01
N MET A 432 45.44 2.05 25.09
CA MET A 432 45.59 1.23 23.89
C MET A 432 46.63 1.82 22.96
N ILE A 433 46.61 3.14 22.73
CA ILE A 433 47.60 3.84 21.92
C ILE A 433 48.99 3.75 22.59
N LEU A 434 49.07 3.99 23.90
CA LEU A 434 50.33 3.95 24.65
C LEU A 434 50.97 2.56 24.64
N SER A 435 50.17 1.49 24.58
CA SER A 435 50.68 0.11 24.47
C SER A 435 51.42 -0.18 23.16
N ARG A 436 51.20 0.66 22.12
CA ARG A 436 51.79 0.50 20.79
C ARG A 436 53.09 1.28 20.58
N LEU A 437 53.48 2.15 21.52
CA LEU A 437 54.64 3.06 21.33
C LEU A 437 55.97 2.35 21.05
N GLY A 438 56.14 1.11 21.50
CA GLY A 438 57.35 0.31 21.26
C GLY A 438 57.38 -0.45 19.93
N GLN A 439 56.31 -0.38 19.13
CA GLN A 439 56.22 -1.07 17.85
C GLN A 439 56.87 -0.26 16.73
N THR A 440 57.40 -0.96 15.72
CA THR A 440 57.91 -0.30 14.51
C THR A 440 56.73 0.10 13.64
N VAL A 441 56.60 1.38 13.33
CA VAL A 441 55.49 1.90 12.53
C VAL A 441 55.72 1.61 11.04
N ASN A 442 55.05 0.57 10.54
CA ASN A 442 55.11 0.09 9.15
C ASN A 442 53.71 -0.39 8.70
N GLU A 443 53.62 -1.09 7.55
CA GLU A 443 52.34 -1.62 7.05
C GLU A 443 51.70 -2.65 7.99
N ASP A 444 52.48 -3.38 8.80
CA ASP A 444 51.94 -4.31 9.80
C ASP A 444 51.14 -3.55 10.88
N GLU A 445 51.61 -2.36 11.26
CA GLU A 445 50.91 -1.50 12.21
C GLU A 445 49.61 -0.94 11.62
N VAL A 446 49.62 -0.57 10.33
CA VAL A 446 48.41 -0.18 9.59
C VAL A 446 47.41 -1.35 9.56
N ASN A 447 47.89 -2.56 9.29
CA ASN A 447 47.06 -3.76 9.28
C ASN A 447 46.53 -4.14 10.65
N TYR A 448 47.29 -3.91 11.73
CA TYR A 448 46.81 -4.06 13.10
C TYR A 448 45.58 -3.18 13.35
N TRP A 449 45.67 -1.88 13.10
CA TRP A 449 44.53 -0.97 13.28
C TRP A 449 43.37 -1.28 12.33
N TYR A 450 43.64 -1.70 11.10
CA TYR A 450 42.61 -2.08 10.15
C TYR A 450 41.81 -3.31 10.60
N ASN A 451 42.48 -4.29 11.22
CA ASN A 451 41.87 -5.54 11.68
C ASN A 451 41.37 -5.51 13.13
N LEU A 452 41.74 -4.50 13.92
CA LEU A 452 41.22 -4.30 15.28
C LEU A 452 39.69 -4.14 15.26
N THR A 453 39.00 -4.92 16.09
CA THR A 453 37.55 -4.81 16.29
C THR A 453 37.27 -4.01 17.56
N MET A 454 36.58 -2.89 17.41
CA MET A 454 36.11 -2.03 18.50
C MET A 454 34.69 -2.42 18.91
N GLU A 455 34.32 -2.13 20.16
CA GLU A 455 32.93 -2.26 20.60
C GLU A 455 32.00 -1.37 19.75
N PRO A 456 30.74 -1.77 19.52
CA PRO A 456 29.75 -0.94 18.82
C PRO A 456 29.56 0.44 19.46
N ILE A 457 29.32 1.48 18.64
CA ILE A 457 29.04 2.85 19.15
C ILE A 457 27.68 2.96 19.85
N ALA A 458 26.79 1.99 19.64
CA ALA A 458 25.49 1.89 20.28
C ALA A 458 25.12 0.42 20.49
N LYS A 459 24.26 0.14 21.47
CA LYS A 459 23.80 -1.22 21.77
C LYS A 459 22.39 -1.43 21.24
N HIS A 460 22.28 -1.85 19.99
CA HIS A 460 20.99 -2.18 19.38
C HIS A 460 20.52 -3.58 19.76
N SER A 461 19.22 -3.80 19.67
CA SER A 461 18.62 -5.12 19.81
C SER A 461 17.51 -5.30 18.78
N GLY A 462 17.30 -6.51 18.30
CA GLY A 462 16.18 -6.81 17.43
C GLY A 462 16.00 -8.31 17.23
N ASN A 463 14.87 -8.66 16.65
CA ASN A 463 14.57 -10.03 16.25
C ASN A 463 13.71 -10.06 14.99
N ILE A 464 13.86 -11.15 14.24
CA ILE A 464 12.95 -11.52 13.17
C ILE A 464 12.27 -12.81 13.61
N ARG A 465 10.94 -12.83 13.53
CA ARG A 465 10.14 -14.00 13.86
C ARG A 465 9.18 -14.33 12.74
N ARG A 466 8.99 -15.63 12.48
CA ARG A 466 7.87 -16.12 11.69
C ARG A 466 6.59 -15.87 12.49
N TYR A 467 5.70 -15.04 11.93
CA TYR A 467 4.44 -14.66 12.55
C TYR A 467 3.30 -15.58 12.14
N ALA A 468 3.23 -15.93 10.85
CA ALA A 468 2.19 -16.80 10.30
C ALA A 468 2.75 -17.70 9.19
N GLU A 469 2.15 -18.86 9.03
CA GLU A 469 2.38 -19.79 7.92
C GLU A 469 1.06 -20.41 7.49
N GLY A 470 0.91 -20.71 6.20
CA GLY A 470 -0.30 -21.36 5.70
C GLY A 470 -0.21 -21.76 4.23
N TYR A 471 -1.14 -22.61 3.81
CA TYR A 471 -1.15 -23.16 2.45
C TYR A 471 -1.67 -22.13 1.42
N LEU A 472 -1.04 -22.14 0.25
CA LEU A 472 -1.46 -21.40 -0.93
C LEU A 472 -1.78 -22.40 -2.03
N TYR A 473 -3.06 -22.74 -2.16
CA TYR A 473 -3.51 -23.75 -3.12
C TYR A 473 -4.82 -23.34 -3.79
N HIS A 474 -4.91 -23.57 -5.09
CA HIS A 474 -6.16 -23.53 -5.83
C HIS A 474 -6.22 -24.69 -6.85
N ASN A 475 -7.38 -25.33 -6.97
CA ASN A 475 -7.54 -26.49 -7.85
C ASN A 475 -7.79 -26.14 -9.33
N ALA A 476 -8.15 -24.89 -9.62
CA ALA A 476 -8.37 -24.44 -10.99
C ALA A 476 -7.05 -24.18 -11.74
N ALA A 477 -7.09 -24.29 -13.06
CA ALA A 477 -5.99 -23.87 -13.93
C ALA A 477 -5.67 -22.38 -13.73
N PRO A 478 -4.41 -21.93 -13.92
CA PRO A 478 -3.96 -20.56 -13.62
C PRO A 478 -4.88 -19.44 -14.11
N LYS A 479 -5.43 -19.58 -15.32
CA LYS A 479 -6.35 -18.59 -15.90
C LYS A 479 -7.68 -18.38 -15.17
N ASN A 480 -8.09 -19.37 -14.39
CA ASN A 480 -9.34 -19.38 -13.62
C ASN A 480 -9.06 -19.30 -12.12
N GLN A 481 -7.81 -19.13 -11.70
CA GLN A 481 -7.47 -18.95 -10.30
C GLN A 481 -7.87 -17.54 -9.83
N PRO A 482 -8.04 -17.35 -8.52
CA PRO A 482 -8.15 -16.03 -7.93
C PRO A 482 -6.91 -15.19 -8.23
N GLN A 483 -7.10 -13.89 -8.48
CA GLN A 483 -6.04 -13.04 -8.98
C GLN A 483 -5.50 -12.10 -7.90
N ILE A 484 -4.26 -12.31 -7.51
CA ILE A 484 -3.42 -11.32 -6.82
C ILE A 484 -2.23 -10.98 -7.73
N LYS A 485 -1.96 -9.68 -7.93
CA LYS A 485 -0.91 -9.20 -8.82
C LYS A 485 0.13 -8.40 -8.07
N PHE A 486 1.40 -8.77 -8.24
CA PHE A 486 2.56 -8.11 -7.63
C PHE A 486 3.33 -7.29 -8.67
N PRO A 487 3.96 -6.16 -8.28
CA PRO A 487 4.80 -5.40 -9.19
C PRO A 487 6.02 -6.23 -9.62
N ASP A 488 6.35 -6.22 -10.91
CA ASP A 488 7.52 -6.88 -11.48
C ASP A 488 8.28 -5.93 -12.39
N THR A 489 9.51 -5.65 -12.01
CA THR A 489 10.34 -4.61 -12.62
C THR A 489 10.97 -5.02 -13.94
N TRP A 490 11.10 -6.32 -14.17
CA TRP A 490 11.60 -6.86 -15.43
C TRP A 490 10.59 -6.65 -16.55
N PHE A 491 9.31 -6.89 -16.26
CA PHE A 491 8.21 -6.69 -17.21
C PHE A 491 7.62 -5.27 -17.19
N GLY A 492 7.92 -4.47 -16.16
CA GLY A 492 7.35 -3.13 -16.01
C GLY A 492 5.83 -3.16 -15.78
N ALA A 493 5.33 -4.21 -15.10
CA ALA A 493 3.91 -4.49 -14.99
C ALA A 493 3.57 -5.21 -13.67
N CYS A 494 2.30 -5.54 -13.47
CA CYS A 494 1.81 -6.30 -12.32
C CYS A 494 1.52 -7.75 -12.72
N ILE A 495 2.23 -8.72 -12.14
CA ILE A 495 2.20 -10.15 -12.50
C ILE A 495 1.38 -10.96 -11.50
N SER A 496 0.56 -11.88 -12.00
CA SER A 496 -0.28 -12.77 -11.20
C SER A 496 0.53 -13.88 -10.54
N PHE A 497 0.19 -14.19 -9.29
CA PHE A 497 0.71 -15.38 -8.60
C PHE A 497 -0.02 -16.66 -9.04
N ASP A 498 0.70 -17.77 -9.17
CA ASP A 498 0.14 -19.09 -9.50
C ASP A 498 -0.01 -19.95 -8.22
N PHE A 499 -1.25 -20.34 -7.91
CA PHE A 499 -1.63 -21.20 -6.79
C PHE A 499 -1.64 -22.69 -7.14
N GLY A 500 -1.12 -23.06 -8.31
CA GLY A 500 -0.99 -24.43 -8.77
C GLY A 500 -0.01 -25.22 -7.91
N ALA A 501 -0.33 -26.48 -7.65
CA ALA A 501 0.59 -27.41 -7.01
C ALA A 501 1.52 -28.06 -8.04
N TYR A 502 2.75 -28.35 -7.64
CA TYR A 502 3.72 -29.08 -8.47
C TYR A 502 3.37 -30.56 -8.66
N GLN A 503 2.43 -31.07 -7.85
CA GLN A 503 1.92 -32.44 -7.90
C GLN A 503 0.38 -32.42 -7.90
N ILE A 504 -0.23 -33.51 -8.39
CA ILE A 504 -1.69 -33.65 -8.37
C ILE A 504 -2.14 -33.88 -6.92
N VAL A 505 -2.92 -32.94 -6.38
CA VAL A 505 -3.48 -33.01 -5.02
C VAL A 505 -4.88 -33.65 -5.07
N PRO A 506 -5.10 -34.83 -4.44
CA PRO A 506 -6.42 -35.45 -4.33
C PRO A 506 -7.43 -34.55 -3.60
N ALA A 507 -8.72 -34.66 -3.93
CA ALA A 507 -9.76 -33.84 -3.31
C ALA A 507 -9.83 -33.97 -1.77
N SER A 508 -9.53 -35.15 -1.22
CA SER A 508 -9.49 -35.41 0.22
C SER A 508 -8.30 -34.77 0.96
N GLN A 509 -7.30 -34.30 0.22
CA GLN A 509 -6.06 -33.72 0.76
C GLN A 509 -5.94 -32.22 0.46
N ARG A 510 -6.99 -31.60 -0.08
CA ARG A 510 -6.98 -30.15 -0.36
C ARG A 510 -6.94 -29.37 0.95
N PRO A 511 -5.91 -28.55 1.18
CA PRO A 511 -5.83 -27.76 2.39
C PRO A 511 -6.78 -26.57 2.33
N ASN A 512 -7.38 -26.25 3.47
CA ASN A 512 -7.99 -24.94 3.65
C ASN A 512 -6.87 -23.90 3.72
N CYS A 513 -7.12 -22.73 3.12
CA CYS A 513 -6.15 -21.66 3.01
C CYS A 513 -6.67 -20.46 3.80
N ASP A 514 -5.83 -19.91 4.68
CA ASP A 514 -5.99 -18.59 5.30
C ASP A 514 -4.59 -18.06 5.53
N THR A 515 -4.05 -17.36 4.53
CA THR A 515 -2.61 -17.12 4.43
C THR A 515 -2.32 -15.72 3.95
N ILE A 516 -1.55 -14.98 4.75
CA ILE A 516 -1.09 -13.64 4.41
C ILE A 516 -0.08 -13.74 3.27
N MET A 517 -0.36 -13.06 2.16
CA MET A 517 0.48 -13.03 0.95
C MET A 517 1.23 -11.72 0.78
N TYR A 518 0.76 -10.64 1.41
CA TYR A 518 1.42 -9.35 1.36
C TYR A 518 1.16 -8.55 2.63
N GLY A 519 2.20 -7.91 3.14
CA GLY A 519 2.13 -7.02 4.29
C GLY A 519 2.83 -5.69 3.97
N TYR A 520 2.21 -4.59 4.33
CA TYR A 520 2.77 -3.25 4.13
C TYR A 520 2.29 -2.30 5.22
N TYR A 521 3.00 -1.18 5.39
CA TYR A 521 2.62 -0.12 6.30
C TYR A 521 2.05 1.08 5.54
N ILE A 522 0.95 1.63 6.05
CA ILE A 522 0.50 2.99 5.77
C ILE A 522 0.68 3.77 7.06
N GLY A 523 1.63 4.71 7.07
CA GLY A 523 2.05 5.35 8.32
C GLY A 523 2.55 4.29 9.32
N ASP A 524 1.92 4.24 10.49
CA ASP A 524 2.18 3.24 11.53
C ASP A 524 1.15 2.09 11.53
N SER A 525 0.17 2.11 10.64
CA SER A 525 -0.82 1.03 10.52
C SER A 525 -0.28 -0.08 9.61
N ILE A 526 -0.14 -1.28 10.18
CA ILE A 526 0.11 -2.50 9.39
C ILE A 526 -1.15 -2.91 8.63
N LYS A 527 -0.99 -3.22 7.34
CA LYS A 527 -2.03 -3.72 6.44
C LYS A 527 -1.61 -5.07 5.89
N THR A 528 -2.50 -6.04 5.88
CA THR A 528 -2.23 -7.39 5.33
C THR A 528 -3.25 -7.76 4.27
N ILE A 529 -2.80 -8.47 3.23
CA ILE A 529 -3.65 -9.10 2.24
C ILE A 529 -3.55 -10.60 2.44
N SER A 530 -4.69 -11.24 2.71
CA SER A 530 -4.77 -12.67 2.95
C SER A 530 -5.54 -13.38 1.86
N TYR A 531 -5.02 -14.54 1.45
CA TYR A 531 -5.71 -15.50 0.60
C TYR A 531 -6.52 -16.47 1.45
N PHE A 532 -7.78 -16.68 1.06
CA PHE A 532 -8.73 -17.49 1.80
C PHE A 532 -9.45 -18.49 0.89
N VAL A 533 -9.45 -19.76 1.29
CA VAL A 533 -10.26 -20.82 0.68
C VAL A 533 -10.71 -21.80 1.76
N ASP A 534 -12.01 -22.05 1.83
CA ASP A 534 -12.56 -23.19 2.54
C ASP A 534 -13.23 -24.14 1.56
N TRP A 535 -12.72 -25.36 1.44
CA TRP A 535 -13.29 -26.39 0.57
C TRP A 535 -14.49 -27.09 1.19
N ARG A 536 -14.77 -26.81 2.47
CA ARG A 536 -15.93 -27.35 3.16
C ARG A 536 -17.17 -26.59 2.74
N SER A 537 -18.26 -27.32 2.70
CA SER A 537 -19.57 -26.77 2.41
C SER A 537 -20.59 -27.41 3.33
N TYR A 538 -21.65 -26.67 3.61
CA TYR A 538 -22.70 -27.11 4.51
C TYR A 538 -24.07 -26.83 3.91
N GLN A 539 -25.08 -27.54 4.42
CA GLN A 539 -26.48 -27.28 4.10
C GLN A 539 -27.05 -26.41 5.21
N LYS A 540 -27.58 -25.24 4.85
CA LYS A 540 -28.35 -24.41 5.79
C LYS A 540 -29.69 -25.07 6.07
N GLU A 541 -30.15 -24.96 7.31
CA GLU A 541 -31.47 -25.45 7.71
C GLU A 541 -32.58 -24.61 7.05
N VAL A 542 -33.68 -25.26 6.68
CA VAL A 542 -34.86 -24.62 6.10
C VAL A 542 -35.56 -23.80 7.18
N VAL A 543 -35.64 -22.48 6.98
CA VAL A 543 -36.45 -21.62 7.84
C VAL A 543 -37.89 -21.65 7.31
N ASN A 544 -38.80 -22.19 8.12
CA ASN A 544 -40.17 -22.43 7.71
C ASN A 544 -41.15 -22.13 8.85
N ASN A 545 -42.23 -21.43 8.54
CA ASN A 545 -43.39 -21.28 9.43
C ASN A 545 -44.67 -21.92 8.86
N PHE A 546 -44.55 -22.77 7.84
CA PHE A 546 -45.68 -23.48 7.24
C PHE A 546 -46.30 -24.43 8.26
N GLU A 547 -47.62 -24.48 8.23
CA GLU A 547 -48.44 -25.31 9.10
C GLU A 547 -49.07 -26.46 8.30
N PRO A 548 -49.49 -27.56 8.93
CA PRO A 548 -50.18 -28.65 8.24
C PRO A 548 -51.45 -28.22 7.49
N VAL A 549 -52.11 -27.14 7.97
CA VAL A 549 -53.33 -26.59 7.38
C VAL A 549 -53.18 -25.09 7.18
N MET A 550 -52.87 -24.66 5.96
CA MET A 550 -52.69 -23.25 5.60
C MET A 550 -53.90 -22.74 4.81
N MET A 551 -54.89 -22.13 5.47
CA MET A 551 -56.11 -21.63 4.80
C MET A 551 -56.18 -20.11 4.77
N VAL A 552 -56.23 -19.47 5.94
CA VAL A 552 -56.21 -18.00 6.10
C VAL A 552 -55.09 -17.60 7.04
N GLY A 553 -54.22 -16.69 6.61
CA GLY A 553 -52.97 -16.37 7.32
C GLY A 553 -51.86 -15.91 6.38
N SER A 554 -50.65 -15.78 6.90
CA SER A 554 -49.45 -15.46 6.12
C SER A 554 -48.34 -16.42 6.50
N TRP A 555 -47.83 -17.17 5.52
CA TRP A 555 -46.75 -18.13 5.71
C TRP A 555 -45.60 -17.81 4.76
N GLU A 556 -44.39 -18.10 5.20
CA GLU A 556 -43.14 -17.87 4.50
C GLU A 556 -42.19 -19.06 4.77
N GLN A 557 -41.71 -19.64 3.68
CA GLN A 557 -40.72 -20.70 3.71
C GLN A 557 -39.54 -20.27 2.84
N THR A 558 -38.32 -20.38 3.38
CA THR A 558 -37.09 -20.23 2.60
C THR A 558 -36.36 -21.56 2.54
N GLU A 559 -36.38 -22.16 1.37
CA GLU A 559 -35.63 -23.38 1.05
C GLU A 559 -34.29 -23.00 0.41
N ILE A 560 -33.21 -23.64 0.89
CA ILE A 560 -31.89 -23.51 0.31
C ILE A 560 -31.52 -24.87 -0.27
N SER A 561 -31.34 -24.93 -1.58
CA SER A 561 -30.95 -26.15 -2.29
C SER A 561 -29.50 -26.03 -2.76
N GLY A 562 -28.63 -26.88 -2.20
CA GLY A 562 -27.22 -26.95 -2.56
C GLY A 562 -26.30 -26.82 -1.35
N GLN A 563 -25.01 -26.69 -1.64
CA GLN A 563 -23.95 -26.55 -0.66
C GLN A 563 -23.49 -25.10 -0.59
N SER A 564 -23.67 -24.45 0.56
CA SER A 564 -23.23 -23.07 0.77
C SER A 564 -21.74 -23.03 1.05
N SER A 565 -21.04 -22.07 0.45
CA SER A 565 -19.61 -21.85 0.63
C SER A 565 -19.29 -20.36 0.73
N PRO A 566 -18.19 -19.98 1.40
CA PRO A 566 -17.69 -18.60 1.35
C PRO A 566 -17.17 -18.28 -0.06
N HIS A 567 -17.51 -17.11 -0.59
CA HIS A 567 -16.98 -16.56 -1.83
C HIS A 567 -16.16 -15.30 -1.55
N GLY A 568 -15.25 -14.98 -2.48
CA GLY A 568 -14.22 -13.96 -2.29
C GLY A 568 -12.97 -14.60 -1.68
N HIS A 569 -11.93 -14.75 -2.49
CA HIS A 569 -10.72 -15.47 -2.11
C HIS A 569 -9.66 -14.59 -1.45
N PHE A 570 -9.91 -13.28 -1.33
CA PHE A 570 -9.00 -12.36 -0.68
C PHE A 570 -9.76 -11.42 0.26
N TYR A 571 -9.08 -11.04 1.33
CA TYR A 571 -9.50 -9.97 2.21
C TYR A 571 -8.28 -9.16 2.64
N ILE A 572 -8.50 -7.89 2.96
CA ILE A 572 -7.50 -7.01 3.57
C ILE A 572 -7.86 -6.86 5.05
N SER A 573 -6.88 -6.63 5.93
CA SER A 573 -7.10 -6.41 7.37
C SER A 573 -8.27 -5.48 7.69
N ASP A 574 -8.50 -4.46 6.85
CA ASP A 574 -9.53 -3.43 7.09
C ASP A 574 -10.64 -3.44 6.02
N LEU A 575 -10.64 -4.43 5.14
CA LEU A 575 -11.66 -4.59 4.10
C LEU A 575 -11.90 -6.08 3.84
N ASP A 576 -13.00 -6.58 4.40
CA ASP A 576 -13.51 -7.91 4.12
C ASP A 576 -14.77 -7.81 3.26
N LEU A 577 -14.64 -8.23 2.00
CA LEU A 577 -15.74 -8.25 1.04
C LEU A 577 -16.36 -9.64 0.90
N ARG A 578 -15.86 -10.64 1.63
CA ARG A 578 -16.29 -12.02 1.51
C ARG A 578 -17.74 -12.17 1.94
N GLU A 579 -18.48 -12.97 1.18
CA GLU A 579 -19.88 -13.25 1.43
C GLU A 579 -20.13 -14.75 1.27
N ILE A 580 -21.07 -15.28 2.06
CA ILE A 580 -21.53 -16.66 1.90
C ILE A 580 -22.66 -16.62 0.88
N TYR A 581 -22.50 -17.32 -0.24
CA TYR A 581 -23.58 -17.49 -1.21
C TYR A 581 -24.18 -18.88 -1.10
N ASP A 582 -25.49 -18.89 -1.31
CA ASP A 582 -26.30 -20.09 -1.38
C ASP A 582 -26.55 -20.41 -2.86
N PRO A 583 -26.38 -21.66 -3.33
CA PRO A 583 -26.47 -21.99 -4.76
C PRO A 583 -27.85 -21.71 -5.35
N VAL A 584 -28.90 -22.09 -4.62
CA VAL A 584 -30.30 -21.80 -4.95
C VAL A 584 -31.05 -21.44 -3.68
N THR A 585 -31.67 -20.27 -3.67
CA THR A 585 -32.59 -19.85 -2.60
C THR A 585 -33.99 -19.73 -3.20
N ILE A 586 -34.96 -20.42 -2.61
CA ILE A 586 -36.38 -20.36 -2.97
C ILE A 586 -37.14 -19.83 -1.77
N THR A 587 -37.64 -18.60 -1.86
CA THR A 587 -38.54 -18.02 -0.86
C THR A 587 -39.96 -18.09 -1.37
N THR A 588 -40.81 -18.86 -0.70
CA THR A 588 -42.24 -19.01 -0.99
C THR A 588 -43.03 -18.29 0.08
N LYS A 589 -43.77 -17.25 -0.31
CA LYS A 589 -44.69 -16.51 0.56
C LYS A 589 -46.12 -16.79 0.13
N ILE A 590 -46.94 -17.27 1.05
CA ILE A 590 -48.36 -17.56 0.82
C ILE A 590 -49.19 -16.66 1.72
N THR A 591 -50.11 -15.90 1.14
CA THR A 591 -51.11 -15.11 1.87
C THR A 591 -52.49 -15.67 1.61
N GLY A 592 -53.11 -16.25 2.64
CA GLY A 592 -54.44 -16.83 2.60
C GLY A 592 -55.52 -15.83 3.00
N ARG A 593 -56.59 -15.71 2.20
CA ARG A 593 -57.75 -14.83 2.49
C ARG A 593 -59.07 -15.59 2.34
N ASP A 594 -59.98 -15.46 3.31
CA ASP A 594 -61.32 -16.05 3.24
C ASP A 594 -62.18 -15.41 2.15
N LYS A 595 -62.96 -16.22 1.43
CA LYS A 595 -63.92 -15.78 0.40
C LYS A 595 -65.37 -16.20 0.69
N GLY A 596 -65.62 -16.84 1.83
CA GLY A 596 -66.96 -17.23 2.25
C GLY A 596 -67.43 -18.54 1.61
N PHE A 597 -68.71 -18.85 1.79
CA PHE A 597 -69.33 -20.09 1.30
C PHE A 597 -69.84 -19.97 -0.13
N ASP A 598 -70.20 -21.11 -0.72
CA ASP A 598 -71.00 -21.15 -1.95
C ASP A 598 -72.21 -20.22 -1.88
N SER A 599 -72.55 -19.62 -3.02
CA SER A 599 -73.81 -18.87 -3.16
C SER A 599 -75.05 -19.76 -3.03
N GLN A 600 -74.94 -21.07 -3.31
CA GLN A 600 -75.96 -22.10 -3.03
C GLN A 600 -75.27 -23.42 -2.65
N PRO A 601 -75.79 -24.21 -1.68
CA PRO A 601 -75.24 -25.53 -1.36
C PRO A 601 -75.23 -26.47 -2.58
N PHE A 602 -74.32 -27.43 -2.59
CA PHE A 602 -74.33 -28.55 -3.51
C PHE A 602 -75.33 -29.63 -3.07
N PHE A 603 -75.86 -30.36 -4.03
CA PHE A 603 -76.59 -31.59 -3.79
C PHE A 603 -76.28 -32.66 -4.85
N ALA A 604 -76.42 -33.92 -4.48
CA ALA A 604 -76.41 -35.04 -5.41
C ALA A 604 -77.22 -36.21 -4.86
N PHE A 605 -78.00 -36.87 -5.72
CA PHE A 605 -78.61 -38.17 -5.40
C PHE A 605 -77.55 -39.27 -5.43
N ASP A 606 -77.67 -40.27 -4.55
CA ASP A 606 -76.62 -41.29 -4.35
C ASP A 606 -76.32 -42.11 -5.62
N HIS A 607 -77.33 -42.33 -6.45
CA HIS A 607 -77.23 -42.95 -7.78
C HIS A 607 -78.48 -42.60 -8.60
N PHE A 608 -78.50 -43.01 -9.87
CA PHE A 608 -79.69 -42.84 -10.71
C PHE A 608 -80.91 -43.57 -10.10
N PHE A 609 -82.07 -42.91 -10.09
CA PHE A 609 -83.33 -43.41 -9.51
C PHE A 609 -83.39 -43.48 -7.97
N SER A 610 -82.33 -43.04 -7.27
CA SER A 610 -82.32 -42.98 -5.81
C SER A 610 -83.28 -41.90 -5.29
N MET A 611 -84.11 -42.26 -4.32
CA MET A 611 -84.93 -41.38 -3.51
C MET A 611 -84.07 -40.53 -2.58
N SER A 612 -82.88 -41.01 -2.20
CA SER A 612 -82.00 -40.36 -1.25
C SER A 612 -80.75 -39.75 -1.89
N GLY A 613 -80.24 -38.69 -1.27
CA GLY A 613 -79.05 -37.97 -1.68
C GLY A 613 -78.39 -37.23 -0.53
N SER A 614 -77.35 -36.48 -0.86
CA SER A 614 -76.58 -35.66 0.08
C SER A 614 -76.56 -34.20 -0.33
N VAL A 615 -76.51 -33.31 0.66
CA VAL A 615 -76.43 -31.86 0.50
C VAL A 615 -75.25 -31.37 1.32
N TRP A 616 -74.36 -30.60 0.72
CA TRP A 616 -73.16 -30.06 1.38
C TRP A 616 -72.84 -28.67 0.84
N ARG A 617 -71.95 -27.94 1.51
CA ARG A 617 -71.44 -26.66 1.01
C ARG A 617 -69.93 -26.61 1.21
N ASN A 618 -69.26 -25.79 0.42
CA ASN A 618 -67.84 -25.53 0.55
C ASN A 618 -67.61 -24.10 1.03
N ARG A 619 -66.58 -23.91 1.86
CA ARG A 619 -66.01 -22.59 2.17
C ARG A 619 -64.79 -22.37 1.31
N TYR A 620 -64.73 -21.22 0.66
CA TYR A 620 -63.69 -20.85 -0.27
C TYR A 620 -62.68 -19.92 0.37
N TYR A 621 -61.42 -20.05 -0.04
CA TYR A 621 -60.33 -19.16 0.33
C TYR A 621 -59.39 -19.00 -0.85
N THR A 622 -58.66 -17.88 -0.90
CA THR A 622 -57.64 -17.65 -1.93
C THR A 622 -56.26 -17.71 -1.34
N HIS A 623 -55.33 -18.28 -2.09
CA HIS A 623 -53.90 -18.20 -1.82
C HIS A 623 -53.24 -17.30 -2.85
N GLU A 624 -52.66 -16.20 -2.37
CA GLU A 624 -51.72 -15.39 -3.10
C GLU A 624 -50.31 -15.91 -2.80
N THR A 625 -49.69 -16.56 -3.79
CA THR A 625 -48.40 -17.24 -3.65
C THR A 625 -47.36 -16.50 -4.47
N ILE A 626 -46.36 -15.93 -3.79
CA ILE A 626 -45.18 -15.31 -4.40
C ILE A 626 -44.00 -16.24 -4.15
N VAL A 627 -43.40 -16.74 -5.24
CA VAL A 627 -42.17 -17.52 -5.20
C VAL A 627 -41.05 -16.70 -5.81
N THR A 628 -40.02 -16.41 -5.02
CA THR A 628 -38.77 -15.81 -5.48
C THR A 628 -37.70 -16.88 -5.48
N ARG A 629 -37.16 -17.16 -6.66
CA ARG A 629 -36.02 -18.07 -6.83
C ARG A 629 -34.82 -17.30 -7.33
N SER A 630 -33.70 -17.37 -6.62
CA SER A 630 -32.40 -16.86 -7.05
C SER A 630 -31.45 -18.03 -7.27
N ASN A 631 -30.79 -18.07 -8.43
CA ASN A 631 -29.77 -19.07 -8.74
C ASN A 631 -28.41 -18.41 -9.00
N ASP A 632 -27.36 -19.11 -8.57
CA ASP A 632 -25.96 -18.88 -8.92
C ASP A 632 -25.50 -17.44 -8.73
N GLN A 633 -25.27 -17.08 -7.47
CA GLN A 633 -24.56 -15.87 -7.08
C GLN A 633 -23.05 -16.17 -6.98
N SER A 634 -22.22 -15.28 -7.50
CA SER A 634 -20.78 -15.37 -7.31
C SER A 634 -20.17 -14.02 -6.98
N LEU A 635 -19.11 -14.06 -6.17
CA LEU A 635 -18.25 -12.94 -5.88
C LEU A 635 -16.80 -13.30 -6.24
N GLY A 636 -16.25 -12.54 -7.17
CA GLY A 636 -14.82 -12.45 -7.39
C GLY A 636 -14.26 -11.31 -6.55
N VAL A 637 -13.18 -11.58 -5.82
CA VAL A 637 -12.31 -10.54 -5.24
C VAL A 637 -10.93 -10.75 -5.86
N ALA A 638 -10.32 -9.67 -6.34
CA ALA A 638 -8.98 -9.65 -6.91
C ALA A 638 -8.19 -8.49 -6.32
N VAL A 639 -6.88 -8.64 -6.20
CA VAL A 639 -6.00 -7.64 -5.60
C VAL A 639 -4.84 -7.31 -6.52
N CYS A 640 -4.46 -6.03 -6.60
CA CYS A 640 -3.30 -5.57 -7.33
C CYS A 640 -2.48 -4.62 -6.47
N ILE A 641 -1.20 -4.92 -6.30
CA ILE A 641 -0.22 -4.00 -5.73
C ILE A 641 0.28 -3.12 -6.88
N PRO A 642 0.07 -1.79 -6.86
CA PRO A 642 0.46 -0.93 -7.97
C PRO A 642 1.97 -0.90 -8.19
N TYR A 643 2.40 -0.85 -9.45
CA TYR A 643 3.79 -0.89 -9.88
C TYR A 643 4.67 0.10 -9.12
N PHE A 644 4.35 1.39 -9.12
CA PHE A 644 5.14 2.40 -8.43
C PHE A 644 4.83 2.59 -6.95
N MET A 645 3.97 1.77 -6.32
CA MET A 645 3.50 2.02 -4.96
C MET A 645 3.33 0.73 -4.16
N ARG A 646 4.32 0.44 -3.30
CA ARG A 646 4.31 -0.75 -2.43
C ARG A 646 3.56 -0.56 -1.12
N ASN A 647 3.37 0.68 -0.70
CA ASN A 647 2.55 1.02 0.45
C ASN A 647 1.06 1.19 0.10
N ALA A 648 0.57 0.42 -0.88
CA ALA A 648 -0.82 0.46 -1.30
C ALA A 648 -1.32 -0.85 -1.91
N ALA A 649 -2.65 -1.00 -1.91
CA ALA A 649 -3.33 -2.11 -2.58
C ALA A 649 -4.64 -1.65 -3.24
N LEU A 650 -4.93 -2.21 -4.42
CA LEU A 650 -6.19 -2.03 -5.13
C LEU A 650 -6.99 -3.33 -5.08
N THR A 651 -8.14 -3.30 -4.43
CA THR A 651 -9.04 -4.45 -4.30
C THR A 651 -10.24 -4.27 -5.21
N ALA A 652 -10.33 -5.12 -6.23
CA ALA A 652 -11.47 -5.18 -7.13
C ALA A 652 -12.47 -6.23 -6.64
N SER A 653 -13.75 -5.89 -6.63
CA SER A 653 -14.84 -6.84 -6.40
C SER A 653 -15.78 -6.90 -7.59
N GLN A 654 -16.24 -8.10 -7.90
CA GLN A 654 -17.22 -8.39 -8.94
C GLN A 654 -18.29 -9.31 -8.36
N LYS A 655 -19.50 -8.79 -8.19
CA LYS A 655 -20.68 -9.58 -7.84
C LYS A 655 -21.46 -9.87 -9.12
N LEU A 656 -21.77 -11.14 -9.34
CA LEU A 656 -22.60 -11.62 -10.44
C LEU A 656 -23.81 -12.33 -9.85
N GLN A 657 -25.00 -11.89 -10.25
CA GLN A 657 -26.25 -12.58 -9.99
C GLN A 657 -26.79 -13.08 -11.33
N THR A 658 -26.70 -14.38 -11.55
CA THR A 658 -26.89 -15.00 -12.88
C THR A 658 -28.35 -15.06 -13.28
N SER A 659 -29.25 -15.44 -12.35
CA SER A 659 -30.69 -15.43 -12.62
C SER A 659 -31.51 -15.25 -11.34
N GLN A 660 -32.58 -14.48 -11.47
CA GLN A 660 -33.66 -14.42 -10.49
C GLN A 660 -34.98 -14.59 -11.25
N SER A 661 -35.88 -15.42 -10.73
CA SER A 661 -37.23 -15.55 -11.23
C SER A 661 -38.21 -15.29 -10.10
N VAL A 662 -39.16 -14.40 -10.34
CA VAL A 662 -40.27 -14.13 -9.42
C VAL A 662 -41.55 -14.60 -10.11
N SER A 663 -42.27 -15.51 -9.48
CA SER A 663 -43.61 -15.91 -9.93
C SER A 663 -44.64 -15.56 -8.86
N GLU A 664 -45.72 -14.94 -9.28
CA GLU A 664 -46.85 -14.60 -8.42
C GLU A 664 -48.11 -15.26 -8.99
N SER A 665 -48.88 -15.92 -8.14
CA SER A 665 -50.13 -16.55 -8.55
C SER A 665 -51.20 -16.35 -7.49
N LEU A 666 -52.44 -16.19 -7.95
CA LEU A 666 -53.62 -16.15 -7.10
C LEU A 666 -54.53 -17.32 -7.48
N ALA A 667 -54.69 -18.28 -6.58
CA ALA A 667 -55.54 -19.44 -6.76
C ALA A 667 -56.74 -19.42 -5.79
N LEU A 668 -57.87 -19.96 -6.24
CA LEU A 668 -59.06 -20.17 -5.43
C LEU A 668 -59.12 -21.64 -5.01
N HIS A 669 -59.22 -21.88 -3.71
CA HIS A 669 -59.35 -23.20 -3.11
C HIS A 669 -60.67 -23.31 -2.33
N SER A 670 -61.06 -24.53 -2.00
CA SER A 670 -62.29 -24.81 -1.28
C SER A 670 -62.12 -25.99 -0.34
N ILE A 671 -62.75 -25.93 0.83
CA ILE A 671 -62.90 -27.05 1.74
C ILE A 671 -64.38 -27.30 2.03
N THR A 672 -64.78 -28.57 2.07
CA THR A 672 -66.17 -28.97 2.36
C THR A 672 -66.45 -28.82 3.85
N ASP A 673 -67.61 -28.22 4.18
CA ASP A 673 -68.10 -28.07 5.56
C ASP A 673 -68.29 -29.46 6.21
N PRO A 674 -67.85 -29.68 7.46
CA PRO A 674 -68.04 -30.95 8.17
C PRO A 674 -69.51 -31.31 8.38
N THR A 675 -70.39 -30.30 8.35
CA THR A 675 -71.84 -30.47 8.42
C THR A 675 -72.41 -30.65 7.01
N SER A 676 -72.84 -31.87 6.73
CA SER A 676 -73.59 -32.23 5.53
C SER A 676 -74.95 -32.79 5.92
N TYR A 677 -75.86 -32.88 4.97
CA TYR A 677 -77.21 -33.38 5.21
C TYR A 677 -77.61 -34.47 4.23
N ARG A 678 -78.58 -35.29 4.62
CA ARG A 678 -79.22 -36.26 3.74
C ARG A 678 -80.60 -35.78 3.37
N MET A 679 -80.85 -35.76 2.07
CA MET A 679 -82.12 -35.39 1.48
C MET A 679 -82.84 -36.62 0.94
N TRP A 680 -84.15 -36.52 0.79
CA TRP A 680 -84.94 -37.47 0.05
C TRP A 680 -86.14 -36.84 -0.67
N THR A 681 -86.60 -37.49 -1.73
CA THR A 681 -87.86 -37.18 -2.41
C THR A 681 -88.43 -38.45 -3.03
N TYR A 682 -89.58 -38.34 -3.69
CA TYR A 682 -90.20 -39.43 -4.43
C TYR A 682 -90.73 -38.92 -5.78
N ASP A 683 -90.30 -39.58 -6.85
CA ASP A 683 -90.76 -39.40 -8.22
C ASP A 683 -90.80 -40.77 -8.90
N PHE A 684 -91.93 -41.09 -9.55
CA PHE A 684 -92.16 -42.43 -10.10
C PHE A 684 -91.24 -42.77 -11.29
N ILE A 685 -90.61 -41.78 -11.91
CA ILE A 685 -89.65 -41.96 -13.01
C ILE A 685 -88.22 -41.82 -12.50
N PHE A 686 -87.94 -40.78 -11.72
CA PHE A 686 -86.57 -40.32 -11.45
C PHE A 686 -86.04 -40.60 -10.04
N ALA A 687 -86.89 -40.93 -9.07
CA ALA A 687 -86.51 -41.17 -7.68
C ALA A 687 -87.52 -42.08 -6.96
N TRP A 688 -87.41 -43.40 -7.15
CA TRP A 688 -88.35 -44.40 -6.60
C TRP A 688 -87.67 -45.56 -5.87
N ASN A 689 -86.33 -45.61 -5.88
CA ASN A 689 -85.51 -46.67 -5.28
C ASN A 689 -84.63 -46.12 -4.14
N ASN A 690 -84.08 -46.95 -3.26
CA ASN A 690 -83.12 -46.54 -2.21
C ASN A 690 -83.64 -45.42 -1.26
N PRO A 691 -84.69 -45.70 -0.47
CA PRO A 691 -85.23 -44.75 0.49
C PRO A 691 -84.22 -44.41 1.59
N LEU A 692 -84.20 -43.14 2.01
CA LEU A 692 -83.54 -42.69 3.23
C LEU A 692 -84.15 -43.34 4.49
N GLU A 693 -83.31 -43.60 5.50
CA GLU A 693 -83.71 -44.22 6.79
C GLU A 693 -84.77 -43.43 7.56
N LYS A 694 -84.86 -42.11 7.33
CA LYS A 694 -85.79 -41.20 7.99
C LYS A 694 -86.56 -40.38 6.95
N MET A 695 -87.88 -40.59 6.88
CA MET A 695 -88.81 -39.98 5.92
C MET A 695 -90.08 -39.46 6.60
N THR A 696 -89.91 -38.49 7.50
CA THR A 696 -90.98 -37.93 8.33
C THR A 696 -91.53 -36.59 7.82
N GLY A 697 -91.00 -36.06 6.72
CA GLY A 697 -91.43 -34.82 6.08
C GLY A 697 -92.87 -34.89 5.57
N VAL A 698 -93.65 -33.83 5.86
CA VAL A 698 -95.06 -33.71 5.48
C VAL A 698 -95.27 -32.43 4.68
N PRO A 699 -95.87 -32.46 3.48
CA PRO A 699 -96.49 -33.61 2.81
C PRO A 699 -95.48 -34.63 2.25
N TYR A 700 -95.95 -35.87 2.03
CA TYR A 700 -95.16 -36.89 1.34
C TYR A 700 -94.89 -36.45 -0.11
N PRO A 701 -93.64 -36.50 -0.60
CA PRO A 701 -93.30 -36.06 -1.94
C PRO A 701 -94.05 -36.82 -3.05
N LYS A 702 -94.52 -36.08 -4.05
CA LYS A 702 -95.08 -36.64 -5.28
C LYS A 702 -94.48 -35.89 -6.47
N ASP A 703 -94.05 -36.63 -7.49
CA ASP A 703 -93.43 -36.08 -8.70
C ASP A 703 -92.23 -35.15 -8.36
N GLY A 704 -91.40 -35.54 -7.39
CA GLY A 704 -90.20 -34.82 -6.97
C GLY A 704 -90.42 -33.61 -6.04
N ASN A 705 -91.62 -33.41 -5.50
CA ASN A 705 -91.95 -32.22 -4.71
C ASN A 705 -92.77 -32.56 -3.45
N PRO A 706 -92.35 -32.14 -2.24
CA PRO A 706 -91.11 -31.41 -1.89
C PRO A 706 -89.84 -32.29 -1.87
N VAL A 707 -88.67 -31.69 -1.64
CA VAL A 707 -87.42 -32.43 -1.41
C VAL A 707 -86.98 -32.20 0.03
N TRP A 708 -87.16 -33.21 0.88
CA TRP A 708 -86.98 -33.09 2.33
C TRP A 708 -85.55 -33.41 2.75
N VAL A 709 -84.94 -32.55 3.55
CA VAL A 709 -83.71 -32.82 4.28
C VAL A 709 -84.04 -33.24 5.70
N GLU A 710 -83.54 -34.40 6.16
CA GLU A 710 -83.98 -34.97 7.44
C GLU A 710 -82.88 -35.49 8.37
N ILE A 711 -81.71 -35.81 7.83
CA ILE A 711 -80.58 -36.32 8.62
C ILE A 711 -79.41 -35.35 8.48
N LEU A 712 -78.94 -34.82 9.61
CA LEU A 712 -77.67 -34.09 9.69
C LEU A 712 -76.54 -35.10 9.90
N ARG A 713 -75.46 -34.97 9.12
CA ARG A 713 -74.22 -35.70 9.28
C ARG A 713 -73.10 -34.71 9.63
N TYR A 714 -72.37 -35.02 10.69
CA TYR A 714 -71.25 -34.21 11.17
C TYR A 714 -69.97 -35.04 11.19
N ALA A 715 -69.00 -34.65 10.36
CA ALA A 715 -67.72 -35.35 10.20
C ALA A 715 -66.55 -34.35 10.25
N PRO A 716 -66.15 -33.89 11.45
CA PRO A 716 -65.08 -32.92 11.61
C PRO A 716 -63.70 -33.53 11.38
N SER A 717 -62.79 -32.70 10.89
CA SER A 717 -61.36 -32.94 10.70
C SER A 717 -60.62 -31.61 10.89
N ASP A 718 -59.33 -31.66 11.16
CA ASP A 718 -58.51 -30.45 11.34
C ASP A 718 -58.55 -29.53 10.11
N ALA A 719 -58.69 -30.09 8.90
CA ALA A 719 -58.79 -29.33 7.67
C ALA A 719 -60.15 -28.63 7.52
N ASN A 720 -61.27 -29.32 7.81
CA ASN A 720 -62.61 -28.74 7.60
C ASN A 720 -63.11 -27.90 8.79
N ALA A 721 -62.35 -27.82 9.89
CA ALA A 721 -62.61 -26.90 11.00
C ALA A 721 -62.75 -25.43 10.54
N PHE A 722 -62.04 -25.02 9.48
CA PHE A 722 -62.20 -23.69 8.88
C PHE A 722 -63.61 -23.45 8.30
N ALA A 723 -64.24 -24.48 7.74
CA ALA A 723 -65.59 -24.39 7.19
C ALA A 723 -66.69 -24.64 8.23
N ASP A 724 -66.33 -25.05 9.46
CA ASP A 724 -67.31 -25.37 10.48
C ASP A 724 -67.96 -24.11 11.08
N GLN A 725 -69.26 -23.96 10.84
CA GLN A 725 -70.10 -22.97 11.53
C GLN A 725 -71.29 -23.64 12.22
N GLY A 726 -71.24 -24.96 12.40
CA GLY A 726 -72.37 -25.76 12.84
C GLY A 726 -73.49 -25.90 11.80
N PRO A 727 -74.70 -26.30 12.22
CA PRO A 727 -75.85 -26.50 11.35
C PRO A 727 -76.24 -25.23 10.58
N TRP A 728 -76.27 -25.32 9.25
CA TRP A 728 -76.54 -24.18 8.35
C TRP A 728 -77.86 -24.27 7.58
N LEU A 729 -78.57 -25.40 7.66
CA LEU A 729 -79.99 -25.46 7.29
C LEU A 729 -80.88 -25.23 8.52
N PRO A 730 -82.08 -24.65 8.34
CA PRO A 730 -83.08 -24.53 9.40
C PRO A 730 -83.52 -25.89 9.99
N ASN A 731 -84.43 -25.86 10.97
CA ASN A 731 -84.94 -27.07 11.64
C ASN A 731 -85.43 -28.13 10.63
N LEU A 732 -84.89 -29.34 10.75
CA LEU A 732 -85.26 -30.50 9.92
C LEU A 732 -86.60 -31.09 10.42
N PRO A 733 -87.52 -31.54 9.52
CA PRO A 733 -87.39 -31.63 8.07
C PRO A 733 -87.44 -30.27 7.36
N TYR A 734 -86.50 -30.01 6.45
CA TYR A 734 -86.44 -28.75 5.69
C TYR A 734 -86.57 -29.01 4.19
N ASP A 735 -87.44 -28.26 3.50
CA ASP A 735 -87.67 -28.41 2.06
C ASP A 735 -86.62 -27.63 1.26
N ILE A 736 -85.86 -28.35 0.43
CA ILE A 736 -84.84 -27.80 -0.47
C ILE A 736 -85.23 -27.94 -1.94
N ARG A 737 -86.52 -28.05 -2.26
CA ARG A 737 -87.00 -28.07 -3.65
C ARG A 737 -86.44 -26.91 -4.47
N TRP A 738 -86.29 -25.72 -3.88
CA TRP A 738 -85.72 -24.55 -4.54
C TRP A 738 -84.31 -24.80 -5.10
N LEU A 739 -83.56 -25.75 -4.53
CA LEU A 739 -82.21 -26.12 -4.94
C LEU A 739 -82.22 -27.24 -5.98
N VAL A 740 -83.05 -28.27 -5.77
CA VAL A 740 -83.07 -29.51 -6.57
C VAL A 740 -83.97 -29.39 -7.81
N HIS A 741 -85.14 -28.76 -7.67
CA HIS A 741 -86.13 -28.55 -8.73
C HIS A 741 -86.64 -27.09 -8.75
N PRO A 742 -85.77 -26.12 -9.11
CA PRO A 742 -86.16 -24.71 -9.20
C PRO A 742 -87.26 -24.47 -10.25
N SER A 743 -87.33 -25.32 -11.28
CA SER A 743 -88.33 -25.29 -12.35
C SER A 743 -89.23 -26.53 -12.29
N VAL A 744 -90.54 -26.38 -12.54
CA VAL A 744 -91.58 -27.40 -12.31
C VAL A 744 -91.45 -28.66 -13.23
N HIS A 745 -90.54 -28.65 -14.21
CA HIS A 745 -90.34 -29.76 -15.16
C HIS A 745 -88.87 -30.15 -15.38
N GLU A 746 -87.97 -29.77 -14.47
CA GLU A 746 -86.53 -30.03 -14.61
C GLU A 746 -86.04 -30.93 -13.47
N TRP A 747 -85.63 -32.16 -13.83
CA TRP A 747 -84.99 -33.08 -12.89
C TRP A 747 -83.47 -32.91 -12.93
N LYS A 748 -82.87 -32.54 -11.80
CA LYS A 748 -81.41 -32.48 -11.65
C LYS A 748 -80.97 -33.62 -10.74
N GLN A 749 -80.13 -34.51 -11.24
CA GLN A 749 -79.58 -35.61 -10.44
C GLN A 749 -78.51 -35.07 -9.46
N SER A 750 -77.76 -34.06 -9.87
CA SER A 750 -76.84 -33.31 -9.03
C SER A 750 -76.80 -31.85 -9.49
N GLY A 751 -76.39 -30.96 -8.61
CA GLY A 751 -76.34 -29.53 -8.92
C GLY A 751 -76.07 -28.67 -7.69
N GLY A 752 -76.39 -27.39 -7.82
CA GLY A 752 -76.04 -26.37 -6.83
C GLY A 752 -74.60 -25.91 -6.96
N GLY A 753 -74.07 -25.35 -5.88
CA GLY A 753 -72.78 -24.70 -5.87
C GLY A 753 -72.80 -23.29 -6.45
N GLY A 754 -71.69 -22.59 -6.31
CA GLY A 754 -71.50 -21.29 -6.92
C GLY A 754 -70.34 -20.57 -6.26
N PRO A 755 -69.10 -20.86 -6.69
CA PRO A 755 -67.90 -20.31 -6.06
C PRO A 755 -67.89 -18.78 -6.15
N PRO A 756 -67.32 -18.08 -5.17
CA PRO A 756 -67.09 -16.64 -5.26
C PRO A 756 -66.33 -16.26 -6.53
N LYS A 757 -66.73 -15.17 -7.19
CA LYS A 757 -66.05 -14.67 -8.39
C LYS A 757 -64.68 -14.10 -7.99
N VAL A 758 -63.62 -14.81 -8.33
CA VAL A 758 -62.23 -14.38 -8.15
C VAL A 758 -61.51 -14.45 -9.49
N HIS A 759 -60.83 -13.38 -9.87
CA HIS A 759 -59.93 -13.37 -11.03
C HIS A 759 -58.60 -14.01 -10.63
N THR A 760 -58.45 -15.30 -10.91
CA THR A 760 -57.18 -16.01 -10.73
C THR A 760 -56.19 -15.60 -11.81
N TYR A 761 -54.90 -15.57 -11.45
CA TYR A 761 -53.82 -15.26 -12.37
C TYR A 761 -52.57 -16.02 -11.98
N SER A 762 -51.64 -16.10 -12.93
CA SER A 762 -50.28 -16.55 -12.72
C SER A 762 -49.38 -15.72 -13.64
N ILE A 763 -48.46 -14.99 -13.04
CA ILE A 763 -47.50 -14.14 -13.75
C ILE A 763 -46.10 -14.55 -13.31
N SER A 764 -45.15 -14.52 -14.25
CA SER A 764 -43.75 -14.76 -13.96
C SER A 764 -42.89 -13.70 -14.63
N SER A 765 -41.82 -13.31 -13.96
CA SER A 765 -40.81 -12.40 -14.47
C SER A 765 -39.42 -12.93 -14.15
N SER A 766 -38.51 -12.77 -15.10
CA SER A 766 -37.10 -13.12 -14.95
C SER A 766 -36.29 -11.86 -15.23
N PRO A 767 -36.03 -11.01 -14.21
CA PRO A 767 -35.15 -9.85 -14.39
C PRO A 767 -33.78 -10.26 -14.96
N PRO A 768 -33.16 -9.40 -15.78
CA PRO A 768 -31.85 -9.69 -16.37
C PRO A 768 -30.79 -9.84 -15.28
N ALA A 769 -29.73 -10.60 -15.61
CA ALA A 769 -28.57 -10.77 -14.75
C ALA A 769 -28.02 -9.40 -14.32
N LYS A 770 -27.73 -9.27 -13.03
CA LYS A 770 -27.14 -8.06 -12.46
C LYS A 770 -25.68 -8.34 -12.17
N SER A 771 -24.80 -7.47 -12.65
CA SER A 771 -23.40 -7.45 -12.25
C SER A 771 -23.06 -6.12 -11.63
N SER A 772 -22.40 -6.12 -10.48
CA SER A 772 -21.84 -4.90 -9.89
C SER A 772 -20.35 -5.08 -9.70
N LYS A 773 -19.58 -4.07 -10.11
CA LYS A 773 -18.12 -4.02 -9.93
C LYS A 773 -17.73 -2.81 -9.11
N ALA A 774 -16.73 -2.97 -8.25
CA ALA A 774 -16.16 -1.87 -7.46
C ALA A 774 -14.65 -2.04 -7.33
N ILE A 775 -13.94 -0.91 -7.19
CA ILE A 775 -12.52 -0.88 -6.80
C ILE A 775 -12.41 -0.11 -5.49
N TYR A 776 -11.73 -0.70 -4.53
CA TYR A 776 -11.33 -0.07 -3.28
C TYR A 776 -9.82 0.15 -3.31
N ALA A 777 -9.37 1.31 -2.84
CA ALA A 777 -7.96 1.65 -2.77
C ALA A 777 -7.54 1.81 -1.31
N SER A 778 -6.59 0.99 -0.88
CA SER A 778 -5.92 1.10 0.42
C SER A 778 -4.63 1.88 0.22
N ILE A 779 -4.69 3.20 0.39
CA ILE A 779 -3.59 4.17 0.20
C ILE A 779 -3.47 5.14 1.39
N GLN A 780 -4.58 5.29 2.09
CA GLN A 780 -4.74 6.01 3.35
C GLN A 780 -5.08 5.00 4.46
N ASP A 781 -5.22 5.48 5.69
CA ASP A 781 -5.47 4.62 6.85
C ASP A 781 -6.72 3.76 6.69
N GLU A 782 -7.76 4.26 6.03
CA GLU A 782 -8.95 3.49 5.67
C GLU A 782 -9.03 3.23 4.15
N PRO A 783 -9.45 2.03 3.72
CA PRO A 783 -9.72 1.74 2.31
C PRO A 783 -10.87 2.58 1.76
N LEU A 784 -10.65 3.28 0.65
CA LEU A 784 -11.65 4.15 0.02
C LEU A 784 -12.21 3.54 -1.25
N LEU A 785 -13.52 3.70 -1.47
CA LEU A 785 -14.15 3.36 -2.75
C LEU A 785 -13.65 4.31 -3.85
N ALA A 786 -12.92 3.76 -4.82
CA ALA A 786 -12.36 4.52 -5.94
C ALA A 786 -13.32 4.55 -7.14
N VAL A 787 -13.82 3.39 -7.57
CA VAL A 787 -14.64 3.26 -8.80
C VAL A 787 -15.86 2.39 -8.54
N LYS A 788 -16.99 2.77 -9.15
CA LYS A 788 -18.22 1.96 -9.23
C LYS A 788 -18.66 1.83 -10.69
N ASP A 789 -18.92 0.59 -11.10
CA ASP A 789 -19.54 0.18 -12.37
C ASP A 789 -18.76 0.42 -13.69
N THR A 790 -18.50 -0.69 -14.39
CA THR A 790 -17.90 -0.84 -15.75
C THR A 790 -16.56 -0.13 -16.08
N ARG A 791 -15.44 -0.84 -15.77
CA ARG A 791 -14.15 -0.87 -16.54
C ARG A 791 -13.07 -1.84 -16.00
N VAL A 792 -13.42 -2.74 -15.05
CA VAL A 792 -12.46 -3.39 -14.13
C VAL A 792 -12.20 -4.88 -14.46
N THR A 793 -12.25 -5.29 -15.72
CA THR A 793 -12.15 -6.75 -16.04
C THR A 793 -10.71 -7.27 -15.89
N GLU A 794 -9.70 -6.44 -16.16
CA GLU A 794 -8.28 -6.81 -16.13
C GLU A 794 -7.78 -7.30 -14.76
N TYR A 795 -8.40 -6.86 -13.67
CA TYR A 795 -8.05 -7.33 -12.32
C TYR A 795 -8.32 -8.82 -12.14
N PHE A 796 -9.35 -9.35 -12.81
CA PHE A 796 -9.80 -10.74 -12.71
C PHE A 796 -9.17 -11.66 -13.77
N LEU A 797 -8.38 -11.11 -14.70
CA LEU A 797 -7.65 -11.89 -15.70
C LEU A 797 -6.22 -12.16 -15.23
N PRO A 798 -5.59 -13.28 -15.63
CA PRO A 798 -4.17 -13.52 -15.37
C PRO A 798 -3.31 -12.46 -16.06
N SER A 799 -2.16 -12.13 -15.45
CA SER A 799 -1.14 -11.26 -16.01
C SER A 799 0.21 -12.00 -15.90
N PRO A 800 0.85 -12.40 -17.01
CA PRO A 800 0.42 -12.21 -18.39
C PRO A 800 -0.86 -12.98 -18.75
N ASP A 801 -1.64 -12.44 -19.70
CA ASP A 801 -2.81 -13.13 -20.25
C ASP A 801 -2.42 -14.22 -21.27
N GLU A 802 -3.41 -14.97 -21.80
CA GLU A 802 -3.16 -16.04 -22.80
C GLU A 802 -2.49 -15.53 -24.09
N THR A 803 -2.52 -14.22 -24.35
CA THR A 803 -1.87 -13.56 -25.50
C THR A 803 -0.54 -12.89 -25.14
N GLY A 804 -0.12 -12.94 -23.87
CA GLY A 804 1.10 -12.33 -23.37
C GLY A 804 0.98 -10.84 -23.00
N ASN A 805 -0.24 -10.29 -22.88
CA ASN A 805 -0.41 -8.92 -22.40
C ASN A 805 -0.26 -8.85 -20.89
N TYR A 806 0.33 -7.76 -20.41
CA TYR A 806 0.52 -7.50 -19.00
C TYR A 806 -0.43 -6.42 -18.50
N VAL A 807 -0.90 -6.58 -17.25
CA VAL A 807 -1.70 -5.56 -16.56
C VAL A 807 -0.76 -4.53 -15.94
N VAL A 808 -0.95 -3.26 -16.29
CA VAL A 808 -0.17 -2.15 -15.74
C VAL A 808 -1.09 -1.28 -14.90
N LYS A 809 -0.90 -1.32 -13.58
CA LYS A 809 -1.55 -0.42 -12.62
C LYS A 809 -0.49 0.28 -11.82
N ASP A 810 -0.46 1.60 -11.91
CA ASP A 810 0.50 2.44 -11.20
C ASP A 810 -0.20 3.49 -10.33
N GLY A 811 0.60 4.23 -9.56
CA GLY A 811 0.16 5.31 -8.67
C GLY A 811 1.35 6.15 -8.22
N CYS A 812 1.07 7.28 -7.56
CA CYS A 812 2.09 8.04 -6.84
C CYS A 812 1.53 8.62 -5.54
N LYS A 813 2.41 8.96 -4.61
CA LYS A 813 2.09 9.59 -3.33
C LYS A 813 3.18 10.61 -2.99
N ALA A 814 2.78 11.78 -2.49
CA ALA A 814 3.69 12.67 -1.79
C ALA A 814 3.90 12.09 -0.38
N VAL A 815 5.13 11.73 -0.05
CA VAL A 815 5.48 11.01 1.18
C VAL A 815 6.12 11.91 2.23
N PHE A 816 6.53 13.13 1.86
CA PHE A 816 7.10 14.09 2.80
C PHE A 816 6.70 15.53 2.49
N GLY A 817 6.37 16.28 3.55
CA GLY A 817 5.80 17.63 3.50
C GLY A 817 4.39 17.69 4.10
N SER A 818 3.80 18.88 4.10
CA SER A 818 2.47 19.11 4.67
C SER A 818 1.30 18.87 3.70
N SER A 819 1.58 18.77 2.39
CA SER A 819 0.56 18.41 1.40
C SER A 819 0.31 16.91 1.39
N GLU A 820 -0.92 16.50 1.68
CA GLU A 820 -1.36 15.13 1.45
C GLU A 820 -1.82 14.97 0.01
N TYR A 821 -1.16 14.11 -0.76
CA TYR A 821 -1.57 13.80 -2.13
C TYR A 821 -1.22 12.36 -2.52
N ALA A 822 -2.16 11.67 -3.16
CA ALA A 822 -1.91 10.40 -3.83
C ALA A 822 -2.81 10.22 -5.05
N ASN A 823 -2.38 9.42 -6.03
CA ASN A 823 -3.21 9.03 -7.17
C ASN A 823 -2.99 7.59 -7.63
N ILE A 824 -3.93 7.09 -8.43
CA ILE A 824 -3.87 5.77 -9.08
C ILE A 824 -4.23 5.85 -10.56
N SER A 825 -3.86 4.82 -11.31
CA SER A 825 -4.10 4.69 -12.76
C SER A 825 -5.56 4.61 -13.17
N GLU A 826 -6.46 4.30 -12.23
CA GLU A 826 -7.89 4.35 -12.49
C GLU A 826 -8.34 5.77 -12.85
N SER A 827 -9.26 5.87 -13.80
CA SER A 827 -9.73 7.15 -14.33
C SER A 827 -11.15 7.46 -13.91
N ASN A 828 -11.42 8.72 -13.56
CA ASN A 828 -12.77 9.23 -13.33
C ASN A 828 -13.49 9.54 -14.65
N GLU A 829 -14.74 10.01 -14.56
CA GLU A 829 -15.58 10.37 -15.72
C GLU A 829 -14.96 11.44 -16.63
N ARG A 830 -14.02 12.25 -16.12
CA ARG A 830 -13.29 13.29 -16.85
C ARG A 830 -11.95 12.80 -17.41
N MET A 831 -11.70 11.49 -17.44
CA MET A 831 -10.45 10.88 -17.89
C MET A 831 -9.21 11.37 -17.12
N ARG A 832 -9.39 11.84 -15.89
CA ARG A 832 -8.29 12.13 -14.97
C ARG A 832 -8.08 10.94 -14.05
N ARG A 833 -6.84 10.74 -13.63
CA ARG A 833 -6.51 9.76 -12.60
C ARG A 833 -7.32 10.03 -11.34
N ILE A 834 -7.75 8.99 -10.64
CA ILE A 834 -8.38 9.12 -9.33
C ILE A 834 -7.29 9.52 -8.34
N TYR A 835 -7.58 10.54 -7.54
CA TYR A 835 -6.64 11.12 -6.60
C TYR A 835 -7.32 11.45 -5.28
N TRP A 836 -6.51 11.53 -4.23
CA TRP A 836 -6.89 11.93 -2.89
C TRP A 836 -5.97 13.05 -2.42
N GLY A 837 -6.53 13.94 -1.61
CA GLY A 837 -5.84 15.14 -1.15
C GLY A 837 -5.58 16.16 -2.28
N TYR A 838 -4.63 17.06 -2.06
CA TYR A 838 -4.36 18.18 -2.95
C TYR A 838 -2.89 18.62 -2.90
N THR A 839 -2.36 18.97 -4.07
CA THR A 839 -1.12 19.74 -4.22
C THR A 839 -1.24 20.58 -5.49
N SER A 840 -0.73 21.81 -5.45
CA SER A 840 -0.66 22.69 -6.62
C SER A 840 0.38 22.26 -7.67
N LEU A 841 1.18 21.23 -7.35
CA LEU A 841 2.25 20.71 -8.21
C LEU A 841 1.84 19.52 -9.08
N ALA A 842 0.62 19.01 -8.95
CA ALA A 842 0.13 17.85 -9.70
C ALA A 842 -1.02 18.24 -10.65
N ASP A 843 -0.96 17.75 -11.89
CA ASP A 843 -2.01 17.95 -12.91
C ASP A 843 -3.03 16.78 -13.00
N HIS A 844 -2.81 15.71 -12.22
CA HIS A 844 -3.59 14.47 -12.20
C HIS A 844 -3.64 13.68 -13.53
N SER A 845 -2.70 13.92 -14.45
CA SER A 845 -2.61 13.23 -15.74
C SER A 845 -1.79 11.95 -15.68
N SER A 846 -0.81 11.87 -14.77
CA SER A 846 0.15 10.77 -14.67
C SER A 846 0.56 10.48 -13.22
N ALA A 847 1.34 9.42 -13.02
CA ALA A 847 2.04 9.16 -11.77
C ALA A 847 3.25 10.10 -11.64
N HIS A 848 3.05 11.23 -10.95
CA HIS A 848 4.05 12.27 -10.72
C HIS A 848 5.23 11.81 -9.87
N HIS A 849 6.42 12.40 -10.09
CA HIS A 849 7.60 12.18 -9.24
C HIS A 849 7.84 13.43 -8.41
N PHE A 850 7.58 13.35 -7.11
CA PHE A 850 7.84 14.43 -6.18
C PHE A 850 9.29 14.36 -5.66
N ILE A 851 9.95 15.50 -5.53
CA ILE A 851 11.30 15.64 -4.98
C ILE A 851 11.30 16.73 -3.90
N GLY A 852 12.25 16.66 -2.97
CA GLY A 852 12.34 17.58 -1.84
C GLY A 852 11.14 17.45 -0.89
N VAL A 853 10.57 18.59 -0.48
CA VAL A 853 9.47 18.67 0.50
C VAL A 853 8.27 19.38 -0.12
N ILE A 854 7.08 18.78 -0.03
CA ILE A 854 5.88 19.30 -0.69
C ILE A 854 4.91 19.89 0.33
N ASN A 855 4.82 21.23 0.37
CA ASN A 855 3.96 21.96 1.31
C ASN A 855 2.79 22.73 0.64
N GLU A 856 2.70 22.70 -0.70
CA GLU A 856 1.72 23.46 -1.49
C GLU A 856 0.92 22.63 -2.49
#